data_AF-A0A1W9SES2-F1
#
_entry.id   AF-A0A1W9SES2-F1
#
_cell.length_a   1.000
_cell.length_b   1.000
_cell.length_c   1.000
_cell.angle_alpha   90.00
_cell.angle_beta   90.00
_cell.angle_gamma   90.00
#
_symmetry.space_group_name_H-M   'P 1'
#
loop_
_entity.id
_entity.type
_entity.pdbx_description
1 polymer ?
#
loop_
_entity_poly.entity_id
_entity_poly.type
_entity_poly.pdbx_seq_one_letter_code
_entity_poly.pdbx_strand_id
1 'polypeptide(L)'
;MKQTLVKSFLFISIIGLIFSACQKGGQNMSKSWLKTNKVIASLKEKFGDEFADRIETGVAQAADLWTKEDGTAEDFASFCEANFITDEEVLNQTFLRFDKNLEQINGLNLEMLRTLQEPVQLEIGQILPVDMLFANYDPFAHVGDDLFKNKIAFAALLNFPHFSLKERLEFGSEWSREDWAKARLVQRFSTRIPSHVLQGISEAMVAADNYISNYNIHMHHLRTPDGDRLFPEGLRLITHWGLRDELKAQYANPEGLERQKMIKNVMEHIINQTIPEVVIDNPEVDWDPESNTVTNLNNEKISDAAEPNTRYEHLLNIFQAQTKADPYSNLATYIDRKFQETREIPEQQFEELLTEILSANVAKDVAGLIKKRLGRELEPFDVWYNGFKPRGAYDEQILDEIVGKRYPNVENFQKDIPYILRNLGFTPEKAKFLGSKIVVDPSRGAGHAMGAARREDNAHLRTRIPETGMKYKGYNIAVHELGHNVEQVLSLNGMDYVLLEGVPNTAFTEGFAFVFQGRDLSLLGLKKEDPMAEHMKALDTFWGTFEIAGVGIVDMRIWRWMYEHPKATPEQLKQATIQIAKDVWNEFFAPVLGMEDQILLSIYSHIIDVALYTPDYSLGHIISFQIEQYLKDKNLGTEMERMCKLGSITPDAWMNAAVGEGISTAPLISAAELAVKKLR
;
A
#
# COMPACT_ATOMS: atom_id res chain seq x y z
N MET A 1 -25.48 39.25 71.11
CA MET A 1 -26.11 39.74 69.86
C MET A 1 -26.32 38.57 68.90
N LYS A 2 -27.33 38.67 68.02
CA LYS A 2 -27.68 37.75 66.90
C LYS A 2 -27.86 38.61 65.62
N GLN A 3 -28.01 38.10 64.38
CA GLN A 3 -28.11 36.73 63.85
C GLN A 3 -27.54 36.73 62.42
N THR A 4 -26.66 35.79 62.05
CA THR A 4 -26.90 34.64 61.14
C THR A 4 -28.06 34.74 60.11
N LEU A 5 -27.74 34.32 58.85
CA LEU A 5 -28.54 34.29 57.61
C LEU A 5 -28.78 35.70 56.98
N VAL A 6 -28.72 35.92 55.66
CA VAL A 6 -29.20 35.10 54.52
C VAL A 6 -28.28 35.13 53.28
N LYS A 7 -28.05 33.93 52.72
CA LYS A 7 -27.74 33.55 51.31
C LYS A 7 -27.35 34.63 50.28
N SER A 8 -26.07 34.62 49.86
CA SER A 8 -25.68 35.02 48.49
C SER A 8 -25.63 33.78 47.59
N PHE A 9 -26.67 33.58 46.77
CA PHE A 9 -26.73 32.50 45.77
C PHE A 9 -26.42 33.08 44.38
N LEU A 10 -25.14 33.40 44.15
CA LEU A 10 -24.72 34.09 42.91
C LEU A 10 -23.21 33.88 42.67
N PHE A 11 -22.81 32.68 42.21
CA PHE A 11 -21.59 32.44 41.39
C PHE A 11 -21.38 30.97 40.92
N ILE A 12 -22.45 30.19 40.64
CA ILE A 12 -22.32 28.85 39.99
C ILE A 12 -23.41 28.70 38.91
N SER A 13 -23.22 29.32 37.74
CA SER A 13 -24.05 29.08 36.54
C SER A 13 -23.39 29.45 35.19
N ILE A 14 -22.09 29.79 35.14
CA ILE A 14 -21.41 30.19 33.89
C ILE A 14 -20.04 29.49 33.71
N ILE A 15 -19.95 28.20 34.08
CA ILE A 15 -18.83 27.30 33.70
C ILE A 15 -19.40 25.89 33.39
N GLY A 16 -20.44 25.83 32.55
CA GLY A 16 -21.13 24.58 32.22
C GLY A 16 -21.74 24.52 30.81
N LEU A 17 -21.37 25.45 29.92
CA LEU A 17 -22.01 25.63 28.61
C LEU A 17 -21.02 25.86 27.44
N ILE A 18 -19.72 25.61 27.65
CA ILE A 18 -18.68 25.78 26.61
C ILE A 18 -17.97 24.44 26.26
N PHE A 19 -18.11 23.39 27.10
CA PHE A 19 -17.46 22.09 26.88
C PHE A 19 -18.35 20.98 26.27
N SER A 20 -19.48 21.34 25.64
CA SER A 20 -20.34 20.39 24.90
C SER A 20 -20.61 20.81 23.44
N ALA A 21 -19.76 21.68 22.88
CA ALA A 21 -19.88 22.18 21.51
C ALA A 21 -18.86 21.59 20.52
N CYS A 22 -17.83 20.87 20.99
CA CYS A 22 -16.82 20.21 20.16
C CYS A 22 -16.92 18.68 20.22
N GLN A 23 -18.14 18.15 20.06
CA GLN A 23 -18.35 16.74 19.75
C GLN A 23 -19.56 16.61 18.80
N LYS A 24 -19.38 17.16 17.60
CA LYS A 24 -20.21 16.85 16.43
C LYS A 24 -19.28 16.39 15.30
N GLY A 25 -19.02 15.08 15.28
CA GLY A 25 -18.85 14.40 13.98
C GLY A 25 -20.09 14.68 13.13
N GLY A 26 -19.93 14.69 11.81
CA GLY A 26 -20.95 15.17 10.88
C GLY A 26 -22.32 14.55 11.14
N GLN A 27 -23.23 15.30 11.76
CA GLN A 27 -24.65 14.97 11.67
C GLN A 27 -25.03 15.19 10.22
N ASN A 28 -25.32 14.11 9.48
CA ASN A 28 -25.93 14.21 8.15
C ASN A 28 -27.11 15.18 8.28
N MET A 29 -27.00 16.33 7.59
CA MET A 29 -28.10 17.29 7.55
C MET A 29 -29.21 16.63 6.74
N SER A 30 -30.11 15.96 7.46
CA SER A 30 -31.31 15.33 6.89
C SER A 30 -31.89 16.25 5.84
N LYS A 31 -31.87 15.80 4.58
CA LYS A 31 -32.28 16.58 3.41
C LYS A 31 -33.81 16.65 3.36
N SER A 32 -34.39 17.26 4.40
CA SER A 32 -35.82 17.40 4.64
C SER A 32 -36.59 17.99 3.46
N TRP A 33 -35.92 18.76 2.61
CA TRP A 33 -36.46 19.27 1.34
C TRP A 33 -36.89 18.16 0.36
N LEU A 34 -36.24 16.98 0.38
CA LEU A 34 -36.60 15.79 -0.41
C LEU A 34 -37.86 15.09 0.08
N LYS A 35 -38.35 15.41 1.29
CA LYS A 35 -39.56 14.82 1.90
C LYS A 35 -39.49 13.28 1.98
N THR A 36 -38.31 12.72 2.27
CA THR A 36 -37.99 11.27 2.25
C THR A 36 -39.08 10.37 2.85
N ASN A 37 -39.61 10.72 4.03
CA ASN A 37 -40.67 9.93 4.70
C ASN A 37 -41.98 9.86 3.89
N LYS A 38 -42.30 10.88 3.09
CA LYS A 38 -43.45 10.87 2.17
C LYS A 38 -43.18 9.95 0.98
N VAL A 39 -41.96 9.94 0.45
CA VAL A 39 -41.54 9.04 -0.64
C VAL A 39 -41.63 7.59 -0.16
N ILE A 40 -41.03 7.26 1.00
CA ILE A 40 -41.11 5.94 1.64
C ILE A 40 -42.58 5.50 1.81
N ALA A 41 -43.43 6.34 2.41
CA ALA A 41 -44.84 6.00 2.59
C ALA A 41 -45.59 5.73 1.26
N SER A 42 -45.33 6.55 0.24
CA SER A 42 -45.94 6.38 -1.09
C SER A 42 -45.47 5.11 -1.81
N LEU A 43 -44.22 4.70 -1.60
CA LEU A 43 -43.67 3.47 -2.17
C LEU A 43 -44.22 2.24 -1.46
N LYS A 44 -44.35 2.26 -0.12
CA LYS A 44 -45.01 1.18 0.64
C LYS A 44 -46.48 1.02 0.23
N GLU A 45 -47.21 2.12 0.09
CA GLU A 45 -48.60 2.10 -0.40
C GLU A 45 -48.72 1.50 -1.82
N LYS A 46 -47.73 1.74 -2.68
CA LYS A 46 -47.72 1.26 -4.07
C LYS A 46 -47.24 -0.18 -4.23
N PHE A 47 -46.24 -0.58 -3.46
CA PHE A 47 -45.48 -1.81 -3.69
C PHE A 47 -45.68 -2.89 -2.62
N GLY A 48 -46.17 -2.55 -1.42
CA GLY A 48 -46.42 -3.48 -0.33
C GLY A 48 -45.46 -3.32 0.86
N ASP A 49 -45.93 -3.69 2.05
CA ASP A 49 -45.15 -3.65 3.29
C ASP A 49 -44.07 -4.74 3.35
N GLU A 50 -44.17 -5.80 2.53
CA GLU A 50 -43.15 -6.84 2.40
C GLU A 50 -41.81 -6.31 1.85
N PHE A 51 -41.82 -5.13 1.20
CA PHE A 51 -40.61 -4.44 0.73
C PHE A 51 -40.17 -3.31 1.68
N ALA A 52 -40.81 -3.13 2.84
CA ALA A 52 -40.63 -1.97 3.71
C ALA A 52 -39.17 -1.64 4.02
N ASP A 53 -38.37 -2.62 4.44
CA ASP A 53 -36.98 -2.41 4.85
C ASP A 53 -36.08 -2.01 3.66
N ARG A 54 -36.30 -2.62 2.48
CA ARG A 54 -35.61 -2.27 1.23
C ARG A 54 -35.99 -0.87 0.75
N ILE A 55 -37.26 -0.49 0.87
CA ILE A 55 -37.75 0.85 0.54
C ILE A 55 -37.11 1.89 1.48
N GLU A 56 -37.13 1.66 2.79
CA GLU A 56 -36.55 2.59 3.77
C GLU A 56 -35.04 2.77 3.56
N THR A 57 -34.31 1.66 3.48
CA THR A 57 -32.85 1.66 3.27
C THR A 57 -32.49 2.31 1.93
N GLY A 58 -33.09 1.87 0.84
CA GLY A 58 -32.76 2.34 -0.50
C GLY A 58 -33.07 3.83 -0.72
N VAL A 59 -34.22 4.30 -0.23
CA VAL A 59 -34.60 5.71 -0.36
C VAL A 59 -33.75 6.60 0.55
N ALA A 60 -33.35 6.12 1.75
CA ALA A 60 -32.42 6.85 2.61
C ALA A 60 -31.03 6.99 1.96
N GLN A 61 -30.46 5.88 1.48
CA GLN A 61 -29.17 5.85 0.78
C GLN A 61 -29.14 6.79 -0.43
N ALA A 62 -30.17 6.73 -1.28
CA ALA A 62 -30.27 7.61 -2.44
C ALA A 62 -30.43 9.09 -2.03
N ALA A 63 -31.25 9.39 -1.00
CA ALA A 63 -31.43 10.74 -0.50
C ALA A 63 -30.14 11.34 0.07
N ASP A 64 -29.34 10.58 0.81
CA ASP A 64 -28.11 11.03 1.45
C ASP A 64 -27.03 11.49 0.44
N LEU A 65 -27.09 11.04 -0.81
CA LEU A 65 -26.19 11.45 -1.90
C LEU A 65 -26.85 12.34 -2.99
N TRP A 66 -28.18 12.52 -2.95
CA TRP A 66 -28.92 13.40 -3.87
C TRP A 66 -28.71 14.89 -3.59
N THR A 67 -28.37 15.65 -4.61
CA THR A 67 -28.08 17.10 -4.56
C THR A 67 -29.13 17.89 -5.36
N LYS A 68 -29.01 19.22 -5.36
CA LYS A 68 -29.87 20.08 -6.19
C LYS A 68 -29.58 19.96 -7.69
N GLU A 69 -28.44 19.39 -8.08
CA GLU A 69 -28.04 19.23 -9.48
C GLU A 69 -28.70 17.99 -10.11
N ASP A 70 -29.07 16.99 -9.30
CA ASP A 70 -29.71 15.75 -9.77
C ASP A 70 -31.23 15.89 -9.97
N GLY A 71 -31.85 16.88 -9.30
CA GLY A 71 -33.24 17.26 -9.48
C GLY A 71 -33.93 17.80 -8.22
N THR A 72 -35.19 18.18 -8.38
CA THR A 72 -36.10 18.60 -7.30
C THR A 72 -36.54 17.44 -6.40
N ALA A 73 -37.29 17.73 -5.35
CA ALA A 73 -37.88 16.70 -4.48
C ALA A 73 -38.93 15.85 -5.24
N GLU A 74 -39.64 16.48 -6.18
CA GLU A 74 -40.57 15.84 -7.08
C GLU A 74 -39.84 14.92 -8.08
N ASP A 75 -38.68 15.35 -8.62
CA ASP A 75 -37.83 14.50 -9.47
C ASP A 75 -37.26 13.29 -8.70
N PHE A 76 -36.85 13.48 -7.44
CA PHE A 76 -36.39 12.41 -6.57
C PHE A 76 -37.50 11.38 -6.29
N ALA A 77 -38.69 11.85 -5.93
CA ALA A 77 -39.85 10.98 -5.71
C ALA A 77 -40.22 10.19 -6.97
N SER A 78 -40.28 10.85 -8.13
CA SER A 78 -40.53 10.20 -9.42
C SER A 78 -39.44 9.21 -9.81
N PHE A 79 -38.17 9.52 -9.52
CA PHE A 79 -37.06 8.58 -9.73
C PHE A 79 -37.22 7.32 -8.88
N CYS A 80 -37.46 7.45 -7.57
CA CYS A 80 -37.65 6.31 -6.69
C CYS A 80 -38.87 5.46 -7.09
N GLU A 81 -39.99 6.10 -7.46
CA GLU A 81 -41.20 5.40 -7.89
C GLU A 81 -41.03 4.64 -9.21
N ALA A 82 -40.21 5.16 -10.13
CA ALA A 82 -39.97 4.55 -11.43
C ALA A 82 -38.86 3.48 -11.44
N ASN A 83 -37.93 3.51 -10.46
CA ASN A 83 -36.71 2.68 -10.47
C ASN A 83 -36.61 1.71 -9.27
N PHE A 84 -37.57 1.69 -8.34
CA PHE A 84 -37.61 0.66 -7.29
C PHE A 84 -38.10 -0.68 -7.85
N ILE A 85 -37.34 -1.75 -7.61
CA ILE A 85 -37.56 -3.07 -8.20
C ILE A 85 -38.09 -4.06 -7.15
N THR A 86 -39.35 -4.46 -7.33
CA THR A 86 -40.04 -5.48 -6.53
C THR A 86 -39.87 -6.90 -7.05
N ASP A 87 -39.73 -7.08 -8.37
CA ASP A 87 -39.53 -8.38 -9.01
C ASP A 87 -38.08 -8.86 -8.82
N GLU A 88 -37.92 -10.05 -8.23
CA GLU A 88 -36.62 -10.62 -7.85
C GLU A 88 -35.74 -10.98 -9.05
N GLU A 89 -36.35 -11.46 -10.14
CA GLU A 89 -35.62 -11.78 -11.38
C GLU A 89 -35.14 -10.50 -12.06
N VAL A 90 -35.99 -9.46 -12.12
CA VAL A 90 -35.58 -8.13 -12.64
C VAL A 90 -34.48 -7.51 -11.78
N LEU A 91 -34.53 -7.68 -10.46
CA LEU A 91 -33.49 -7.20 -9.54
C LEU A 91 -32.16 -7.92 -9.79
N ASN A 92 -32.18 -9.24 -9.96
CA ASN A 92 -31.00 -10.03 -10.30
C ASN A 92 -30.42 -9.64 -11.66
N GLN A 93 -31.25 -9.54 -12.71
CA GLN A 93 -30.81 -9.09 -14.04
C GLN A 93 -30.25 -7.66 -14.01
N THR A 94 -30.77 -6.78 -13.15
CA THR A 94 -30.22 -5.44 -12.91
C THR A 94 -28.82 -5.52 -12.28
N PHE A 95 -28.63 -6.35 -11.25
CA PHE A 95 -27.33 -6.60 -10.64
C PHE A 95 -26.31 -7.16 -11.65
N LEU A 96 -26.67 -8.19 -12.42
CA LEU A 96 -25.80 -8.76 -13.47
C LEU A 96 -25.46 -7.75 -14.56
N ARG A 97 -26.37 -6.81 -14.86
CA ARG A 97 -26.13 -5.71 -15.80
C ARG A 97 -25.16 -4.68 -15.23
N PHE A 98 -25.21 -4.40 -13.92
CA PHE A 98 -24.20 -3.59 -13.24
C PHE A 98 -22.82 -4.25 -13.28
N ASP A 99 -22.72 -5.54 -12.88
CA ASP A 99 -21.47 -6.31 -12.87
C ASP A 99 -20.74 -6.22 -14.23
N LYS A 100 -21.46 -6.60 -15.29
CA LYS A 100 -20.94 -6.55 -16.67
C LYS A 100 -20.60 -5.15 -17.17
N ASN A 101 -21.40 -4.13 -16.84
CA ASN A 101 -21.15 -2.78 -17.34
C ASN A 101 -19.98 -2.12 -16.61
N LEU A 102 -19.82 -2.38 -15.30
CA LEU A 102 -18.72 -1.85 -14.50
C LEU A 102 -17.39 -2.52 -14.87
N GLU A 103 -17.37 -3.81 -15.23
CA GLU A 103 -16.21 -4.46 -15.87
C GLU A 103 -15.72 -3.65 -17.08
N GLN A 104 -16.62 -3.31 -18.01
CA GLN A 104 -16.25 -2.59 -19.23
C GLN A 104 -15.82 -1.14 -18.94
N ILE A 105 -16.45 -0.47 -17.98
CA ILE A 105 -16.04 0.89 -17.55
C ILE A 105 -14.65 0.84 -16.92
N ASN A 106 -14.38 -0.06 -15.98
CA ASN A 106 -13.09 -0.15 -15.29
C ASN A 106 -11.98 -0.52 -16.28
N GLY A 107 -12.19 -1.56 -17.10
CA GLY A 107 -11.23 -2.02 -18.10
C GLY A 107 -10.82 -0.95 -19.10
N LEU A 108 -11.80 -0.27 -19.72
CA LEU A 108 -11.51 0.77 -20.72
C LEU A 108 -10.80 2.00 -20.14
N ASN A 109 -11.14 2.41 -18.90
CA ASN A 109 -10.43 3.51 -18.24
C ASN A 109 -9.00 3.10 -17.85
N LEU A 110 -8.78 1.85 -17.40
CA LEU A 110 -7.44 1.34 -17.10
C LEU A 110 -6.58 1.17 -18.36
N GLU A 111 -7.16 0.66 -19.45
CA GLU A 111 -6.51 0.56 -20.76
C GLU A 111 -6.07 1.94 -21.26
N MET A 112 -6.94 2.96 -21.15
CA MET A 112 -6.61 4.33 -21.54
C MET A 112 -5.53 4.94 -20.62
N LEU A 113 -5.67 4.81 -19.30
CA LEU A 113 -4.67 5.30 -18.33
C LEU A 113 -3.29 4.69 -18.60
N ARG A 114 -3.22 3.36 -18.74
CA ARG A 114 -1.97 2.65 -19.06
C ARG A 114 -1.34 3.17 -20.34
N THR A 115 -2.14 3.31 -21.41
CA THR A 115 -1.67 3.77 -22.74
C THR A 115 -1.09 5.19 -22.66
N LEU A 116 -1.76 6.10 -21.94
CA LEU A 116 -1.31 7.48 -21.78
C LEU A 116 -0.03 7.60 -20.93
N GLN A 117 0.25 6.62 -20.08
CA GLN A 117 1.44 6.56 -19.22
C GLN A 117 2.60 5.74 -19.81
N GLU A 118 2.46 5.13 -20.99
CA GLU A 118 3.52 4.31 -21.60
C GLU A 118 4.87 5.03 -21.75
N PRO A 119 4.98 6.29 -22.23
CA PRO A 119 6.29 6.93 -22.41
C PRO A 119 7.05 7.16 -21.09
N VAL A 120 6.33 7.45 -20.00
CA VAL A 120 6.91 7.71 -18.67
C VAL A 120 7.19 6.44 -17.87
N GLN A 121 6.51 5.33 -18.16
CA GLN A 121 6.68 4.05 -17.45
C GLN A 121 7.55 3.02 -18.19
N LEU A 122 7.56 3.05 -19.54
CA LEU A 122 8.21 2.04 -20.38
C LEU A 122 9.47 2.57 -21.08
N GLU A 123 10.48 1.72 -21.24
CA GLU A 123 11.74 2.05 -21.90
C GLU A 123 11.58 2.01 -23.44
N ILE A 124 10.77 2.91 -23.98
CA ILE A 124 10.35 2.94 -25.40
C ILE A 124 10.79 4.20 -26.18
N GLY A 125 11.50 5.13 -25.55
CA GLY A 125 11.97 6.38 -26.17
C GLY A 125 12.05 7.56 -25.19
N GLN A 126 12.63 8.68 -25.64
CA GLN A 126 12.78 9.88 -24.81
C GLN A 126 11.43 10.42 -24.31
N ILE A 127 11.33 10.68 -22.99
CA ILE A 127 10.19 11.38 -22.38
C ILE A 127 10.15 12.83 -22.86
N LEU A 128 9.00 13.27 -23.34
CA LEU A 128 8.70 14.64 -23.77
C LEU A 128 7.90 15.38 -22.69
N PRO A 129 7.96 16.73 -22.63
CA PRO A 129 7.19 17.51 -21.64
C PRO A 129 5.67 17.30 -21.70
N VAL A 130 5.13 16.87 -22.85
CA VAL A 130 3.70 16.57 -23.00
C VAL A 130 3.31 15.24 -22.37
N ASP A 131 4.25 14.29 -22.23
CA ASP A 131 3.96 12.97 -21.67
C ASP A 131 3.61 13.06 -20.19
N MET A 132 4.23 14.00 -19.46
CA MET A 132 3.84 14.32 -18.07
C MET A 132 2.43 14.91 -17.98
N LEU A 133 1.96 15.66 -18.98
CA LEU A 133 0.59 16.18 -19.02
C LEU A 133 -0.43 15.06 -19.25
N PHE A 134 -0.09 14.07 -20.08
CA PHE A 134 -0.91 12.87 -20.26
C PHE A 134 -0.87 11.93 -19.05
N ALA A 135 0.29 11.78 -18.41
CA ALA A 135 0.44 10.93 -17.22
C ALA A 135 -0.34 11.44 -16.01
N ASN A 136 -0.52 12.77 -15.90
CA ASN A 136 -1.33 13.43 -14.88
C ASN A 136 -2.86 13.30 -15.10
N TYR A 137 -3.32 12.87 -16.28
CA TYR A 137 -4.75 12.73 -16.56
C TYR A 137 -5.27 11.40 -16.02
N ASP A 138 -6.03 11.44 -14.93
CA ASP A 138 -6.72 10.26 -14.39
C ASP A 138 -8.16 10.18 -14.96
N PRO A 139 -8.46 9.19 -15.83
CA PRO A 139 -9.80 9.07 -16.38
C PRO A 139 -10.81 8.51 -15.36
N PHE A 140 -10.37 7.86 -14.27
CA PHE A 140 -11.26 7.38 -13.21
C PHE A 140 -11.87 8.52 -12.39
N ALA A 141 -11.17 9.66 -12.27
CA ALA A 141 -11.61 10.83 -11.50
C ALA A 141 -13.02 11.31 -11.88
N HIS A 142 -13.45 11.14 -13.14
CA HIS A 142 -14.78 11.57 -13.60
C HIS A 142 -15.88 10.49 -13.50
N VAL A 143 -15.52 9.21 -13.43
CA VAL A 143 -16.46 8.08 -13.56
C VAL A 143 -17.57 8.15 -12.50
N GLY A 144 -17.22 8.33 -11.22
CA GLY A 144 -18.20 8.38 -10.13
C GLY A 144 -19.19 9.54 -10.29
N ASP A 145 -18.68 10.75 -10.52
CA ASP A 145 -19.49 11.96 -10.66
C ASP A 145 -20.47 11.88 -11.84
N ASP A 146 -20.04 11.33 -12.98
CA ASP A 146 -20.91 11.14 -14.14
C ASP A 146 -21.95 10.04 -13.94
N LEU A 147 -21.62 8.96 -13.20
CA LEU A 147 -22.58 7.92 -12.79
C LEU A 147 -23.63 8.42 -11.78
N PHE A 148 -23.35 9.48 -11.00
CA PHE A 148 -24.38 10.18 -10.23
C PHE A 148 -25.23 11.09 -11.13
N LYS A 149 -24.63 11.92 -11.99
CA LYS A 149 -25.35 12.84 -12.89
C LYS A 149 -26.35 12.13 -13.82
N ASN A 150 -25.98 10.97 -14.34
CA ASN A 150 -26.86 10.15 -15.19
C ASN A 150 -27.80 9.22 -14.40
N LYS A 151 -27.76 9.28 -13.06
CA LYS A 151 -28.59 8.55 -12.09
C LYS A 151 -28.37 7.03 -12.02
N ILE A 152 -27.32 6.50 -12.64
CA ILE A 152 -26.96 5.08 -12.56
C ILE A 152 -26.58 4.71 -11.11
N ALA A 153 -25.79 5.54 -10.42
CA ALA A 153 -25.42 5.32 -9.02
C ALA A 153 -26.66 5.28 -8.09
N PHE A 154 -27.63 6.18 -8.32
CA PHE A 154 -28.88 6.19 -7.55
C PHE A 154 -29.75 4.94 -7.79
N ALA A 155 -29.69 4.32 -8.98
CA ALA A 155 -30.41 3.08 -9.25
C ALA A 155 -29.82 1.89 -8.46
N ALA A 156 -28.50 1.87 -8.24
CA ALA A 156 -27.86 0.90 -7.34
C ALA A 156 -28.23 1.17 -5.87
N LEU A 157 -28.03 2.42 -5.40
CA LEU A 157 -28.32 2.85 -4.03
C LEU A 157 -29.79 2.66 -3.62
N LEU A 158 -30.74 2.73 -4.56
CA LEU A 158 -32.16 2.54 -4.30
C LEU A 158 -32.56 1.06 -4.13
N ASN A 159 -31.85 0.13 -4.77
CA ASN A 159 -32.31 -1.25 -4.92
C ASN A 159 -31.52 -2.27 -4.09
N PHE A 160 -30.27 -1.94 -3.74
CA PHE A 160 -29.33 -2.81 -3.03
C PHE A 160 -28.85 -2.12 -1.73
N PRO A 161 -28.68 -2.85 -0.62
CA PRO A 161 -28.25 -2.28 0.66
C PRO A 161 -26.73 -2.01 0.69
N HIS A 162 -26.34 -0.91 1.33
CA HIS A 162 -24.98 -0.62 1.74
C HIS A 162 -24.72 -1.24 3.12
N PHE A 163 -23.52 -1.77 3.34
CA PHE A 163 -23.10 -2.33 4.62
C PHE A 163 -21.82 -1.65 5.11
N SER A 164 -21.80 -1.23 6.36
CA SER A 164 -20.60 -0.73 7.05
C SER A 164 -19.54 -1.84 7.20
N LEU A 165 -18.30 -1.47 7.57
CA LEU A 165 -17.31 -2.48 7.94
C LEU A 165 -17.80 -3.36 9.10
N LYS A 166 -18.48 -2.78 10.11
CA LYS A 166 -18.98 -3.55 11.25
C LYS A 166 -19.93 -4.67 10.79
N GLU A 167 -20.91 -4.34 9.95
CA GLU A 167 -21.89 -5.32 9.44
C GLU A 167 -21.24 -6.39 8.56
N ARG A 168 -20.23 -6.02 7.76
CA ARG A 168 -19.46 -6.96 6.93
C ARG A 168 -18.58 -7.90 7.74
N LEU A 169 -18.07 -7.47 8.90
CA LEU A 169 -17.36 -8.34 9.84
C LEU A 169 -18.33 -9.22 10.65
N GLU A 170 -19.52 -8.72 10.98
CA GLU A 170 -20.52 -9.42 11.79
C GLU A 170 -21.29 -10.49 11.00
N PHE A 171 -21.67 -10.21 9.75
CA PHE A 171 -22.54 -11.07 8.93
C PHE A 171 -21.87 -11.65 7.68
N GLY A 172 -20.75 -11.07 7.22
CA GLY A 172 -20.13 -11.43 5.94
C GLY A 172 -19.58 -12.85 5.84
N SER A 173 -19.40 -13.55 6.96
CA SER A 173 -19.05 -14.98 6.98
C SER A 173 -20.21 -15.91 6.58
N GLU A 174 -21.45 -15.43 6.64
CA GLU A 174 -22.66 -16.17 6.25
C GLU A 174 -23.10 -15.87 4.80
N TRP A 175 -22.52 -14.85 4.17
CA TRP A 175 -22.91 -14.36 2.84
C TRP A 175 -22.41 -15.24 1.70
N SER A 176 -23.24 -15.38 0.65
CA SER A 176 -22.79 -15.99 -0.60
C SER A 176 -21.88 -15.03 -1.39
N ARG A 177 -21.18 -15.54 -2.42
CA ARG A 177 -20.46 -14.67 -3.37
C ARG A 177 -21.39 -13.68 -4.08
N GLU A 178 -22.66 -14.01 -4.28
CA GLU A 178 -23.60 -13.07 -4.90
C GLU A 178 -23.94 -11.91 -3.95
N ASP A 179 -24.13 -12.20 -2.65
CA ASP A 179 -24.41 -11.18 -1.63
C ASP A 179 -23.21 -10.26 -1.42
N TRP A 180 -22.01 -10.83 -1.36
CA TRP A 180 -20.76 -10.07 -1.35
C TRP A 180 -20.62 -9.18 -2.59
N ALA A 181 -20.90 -9.69 -3.80
CA ALA A 181 -20.84 -8.91 -5.03
C ALA A 181 -21.87 -7.76 -5.06
N LYS A 182 -23.08 -7.98 -4.54
CA LYS A 182 -24.10 -6.94 -4.34
C LYS A 182 -23.63 -5.89 -3.31
N ALA A 183 -22.98 -6.30 -2.21
CA ALA A 183 -22.40 -5.37 -1.24
C ALA A 183 -21.30 -4.50 -1.87
N ARG A 184 -20.40 -5.08 -2.69
CA ARG A 184 -19.37 -4.34 -3.44
C ARG A 184 -19.95 -3.36 -4.46
N LEU A 185 -21.07 -3.70 -5.11
CA LEU A 185 -21.78 -2.76 -6.00
C LEU A 185 -22.16 -1.47 -5.28
N VAL A 186 -22.74 -1.56 -4.08
CA VAL A 186 -23.21 -0.38 -3.35
C VAL A 186 -22.07 0.36 -2.68
N GLN A 187 -21.04 -0.35 -2.20
CA GLN A 187 -19.82 0.27 -1.65
C GLN A 187 -19.15 1.21 -2.66
N ARG A 188 -19.15 0.88 -3.97
CA ARG A 188 -18.63 1.77 -5.03
C ARG A 188 -19.37 3.11 -5.14
N PHE A 189 -20.57 3.22 -4.56
CA PHE A 189 -21.40 4.43 -4.54
C PHE A 189 -21.69 4.95 -3.13
N SER A 190 -20.95 4.50 -2.10
CA SER A 190 -21.11 4.95 -0.69
C SER A 190 -20.77 6.42 -0.48
N THR A 191 -19.98 7.01 -1.39
CA THR A 191 -19.50 8.40 -1.36
C THR A 191 -19.69 9.06 -2.72
N ARG A 192 -19.70 10.40 -2.74
CA ARG A 192 -19.77 11.19 -3.98
C ARG A 192 -18.72 12.30 -3.94
N ILE A 193 -17.47 11.91 -4.18
CA ILE A 193 -16.34 12.84 -4.26
C ILE A 193 -16.36 13.51 -5.66
N PRO A 194 -16.34 14.85 -5.77
CA PRO A 194 -16.30 15.54 -7.06
C PRO A 194 -15.03 15.24 -7.85
N SER A 195 -15.13 15.18 -9.18
CA SER A 195 -14.00 14.81 -10.04
C SER A 195 -12.76 15.71 -9.89
N HIS A 196 -12.95 17.02 -9.73
CA HIS A 196 -11.85 17.96 -9.50
C HIS A 196 -11.11 17.74 -8.16
N VAL A 197 -11.74 17.08 -7.18
CA VAL A 197 -11.09 16.69 -5.92
C VAL A 197 -10.24 15.44 -6.14
N LEU A 198 -10.77 14.42 -6.83
CA LEU A 198 -10.03 13.20 -7.18
C LEU A 198 -8.83 13.51 -8.10
N GLN A 199 -9.03 14.33 -9.11
CA GLN A 199 -7.96 14.80 -10.01
C GLN A 199 -6.88 15.58 -9.23
N GLY A 200 -7.26 16.44 -8.29
CA GLY A 200 -6.30 17.15 -7.42
C GLY A 200 -5.56 16.25 -6.41
N ILE A 201 -6.11 15.07 -6.08
CA ILE A 201 -5.40 14.02 -5.32
C ILE A 201 -4.38 13.32 -6.21
N SER A 202 -4.78 12.95 -7.43
CA SER A 202 -3.87 12.36 -8.44
C SER A 202 -2.67 13.27 -8.73
N GLU A 203 -2.92 14.56 -8.99
CA GLU A 203 -1.87 15.56 -9.21
C GLU A 203 -0.88 15.68 -8.04
N ALA A 204 -1.37 15.67 -6.80
CA ALA A 204 -0.52 15.74 -5.61
C ALA A 204 0.35 14.48 -5.45
N MET A 205 -0.20 13.30 -5.75
CA MET A 205 0.53 12.03 -5.69
C MET A 205 1.59 11.92 -6.81
N VAL A 206 1.25 12.25 -8.05
CA VAL A 206 2.22 12.23 -9.17
C VAL A 206 3.33 13.26 -8.96
N ALA A 207 3.03 14.43 -8.38
CA ALA A 207 4.06 15.41 -8.02
C ALA A 207 5.06 14.88 -6.97
N ALA A 208 4.60 14.10 -5.99
CA ALA A 208 5.45 13.48 -4.97
C ALA A 208 6.25 12.29 -5.52
N ASP A 209 5.63 11.41 -6.30
CA ASP A 209 6.31 10.31 -7.01
C ASP A 209 7.41 10.84 -7.94
N ASN A 210 7.13 11.91 -8.71
CA ASN A 210 8.14 12.54 -9.56
C ASN A 210 9.29 13.16 -8.74
N TYR A 211 9.02 13.77 -7.58
CA TYR A 211 10.07 14.24 -6.68
C TYR A 211 10.96 13.08 -6.23
N ILE A 212 10.37 12.00 -5.72
CA ILE A 212 11.10 10.82 -5.24
C ILE A 212 11.87 10.11 -6.36
N SER A 213 11.26 9.92 -7.53
CA SER A 213 11.85 9.22 -8.70
C SER A 213 13.08 9.94 -9.27
N ASN A 214 13.13 11.27 -9.15
CA ASN A 214 14.31 12.05 -9.55
C ASN A 214 15.30 12.27 -8.39
N TYR A 215 14.97 11.92 -7.15
CA TYR A 215 15.84 12.09 -5.98
C TYR A 215 16.95 11.04 -5.92
N ASN A 216 18.08 11.33 -6.58
CA ASN A 216 19.22 10.42 -6.69
C ASN A 216 20.47 10.98 -6.01
N ILE A 217 21.33 10.09 -5.51
CA ILE A 217 22.65 10.40 -4.95
C ILE A 217 23.71 9.74 -5.82
N HIS A 218 24.71 10.52 -6.24
CA HIS A 218 25.88 10.03 -6.94
C HIS A 218 26.92 9.53 -5.92
N MET A 219 26.91 8.23 -5.62
CA MET A 219 27.66 7.64 -4.50
C MET A 219 29.17 7.81 -4.64
N HIS A 220 29.70 7.79 -5.86
CA HIS A 220 31.12 8.08 -6.12
C HIS A 220 31.53 9.47 -5.62
N HIS A 221 30.60 10.43 -5.65
CA HIS A 221 30.82 11.82 -5.30
C HIS A 221 30.77 12.08 -3.78
N LEU A 222 30.50 11.04 -3.00
CA LEU A 222 30.66 11.08 -1.55
C LEU A 222 32.14 10.95 -1.18
N ARG A 223 32.59 11.85 -0.30
CA ARG A 223 33.95 11.91 0.25
C ARG A 223 33.94 11.57 1.73
N THR A 224 35.01 10.94 2.22
CA THR A 224 35.33 10.94 3.66
C THR A 224 35.92 12.31 4.06
N PRO A 225 36.03 12.63 5.37
CA PRO A 225 36.75 13.81 5.83
C PRO A 225 38.23 13.88 5.37
N ASP A 226 38.85 12.72 5.12
CA ASP A 226 40.22 12.61 4.58
C ASP A 226 40.28 12.79 3.04
N GLY A 227 39.13 12.90 2.37
CA GLY A 227 39.00 13.09 0.93
C GLY A 227 38.90 11.80 0.11
N ASP A 228 38.80 10.62 0.73
CA ASP A 228 38.69 9.34 0.02
C ASP A 228 37.28 9.12 -0.56
N ARG A 229 37.19 8.39 -1.67
CA ARG A 229 35.93 7.92 -2.25
C ARG A 229 35.73 6.45 -1.91
N LEU A 230 34.65 6.11 -1.21
CA LEU A 230 34.38 4.71 -0.81
C LEU A 230 33.64 3.90 -1.90
N PHE A 231 32.98 4.57 -2.84
CA PHE A 231 32.07 3.96 -3.82
C PHE A 231 32.61 4.03 -5.27
N PRO A 232 32.26 3.05 -6.12
CA PRO A 232 32.72 3.00 -7.50
C PRO A 232 32.13 4.12 -8.36
N GLU A 233 32.85 4.49 -9.42
CA GLU A 233 32.44 5.50 -10.40
C GLU A 233 31.11 5.11 -11.08
N GLY A 234 30.26 6.10 -11.36
CA GLY A 234 28.97 5.91 -12.03
C GLY A 234 27.85 5.34 -11.16
N LEU A 235 28.08 4.98 -9.88
CA LEU A 235 27.04 4.50 -8.99
C LEU A 235 26.07 5.64 -8.60
N ARG A 236 24.89 5.67 -9.23
CA ARG A 236 23.77 6.58 -8.96
C ARG A 236 22.62 5.80 -8.31
N LEU A 237 22.20 6.21 -7.12
CA LEU A 237 21.16 5.53 -6.34
C LEU A 237 19.99 6.45 -6.04
N ILE A 238 18.78 6.03 -6.39
CA ILE A 238 17.54 6.63 -5.90
C ILE A 238 17.48 6.52 -4.36
N THR A 239 16.99 7.57 -3.70
CA THR A 239 16.90 7.78 -2.24
C THR A 239 16.70 6.53 -1.36
N HIS A 240 15.53 6.28 -0.76
CA HIS A 240 15.43 5.23 0.28
C HIS A 240 15.73 3.82 -0.25
N TRP A 241 15.19 3.42 -1.41
CA TRP A 241 15.36 2.06 -1.92
C TRP A 241 16.81 1.77 -2.31
N GLY A 242 17.43 2.63 -3.11
CA GLY A 242 18.78 2.43 -3.62
C GLY A 242 19.81 2.49 -2.49
N LEU A 243 19.73 3.50 -1.63
CA LEU A 243 20.63 3.64 -0.47
C LEU A 243 20.49 2.46 0.49
N ARG A 244 19.26 2.01 0.81
CA ARG A 244 19.04 0.86 1.70
C ARG A 244 19.58 -0.44 1.10
N ASP A 245 19.35 -0.66 -0.19
CA ASP A 245 19.81 -1.88 -0.87
C ASP A 245 21.35 -1.95 -0.97
N GLU A 246 22.01 -0.83 -1.26
CA GLU A 246 23.47 -0.73 -1.23
C GLU A 246 24.02 -0.96 0.19
N LEU A 247 23.41 -0.37 1.22
CA LEU A 247 23.77 -0.63 2.61
C LEU A 247 23.62 -2.12 2.96
N LYS A 248 22.53 -2.75 2.51
CA LYS A 248 22.27 -4.20 2.66
C LYS A 248 23.32 -5.05 1.93
N ALA A 249 23.85 -4.61 0.78
CA ALA A 249 24.92 -5.31 0.06
C ALA A 249 26.25 -5.31 0.84
N GLN A 250 26.57 -4.24 1.56
CA GLN A 250 27.83 -4.11 2.30
C GLN A 250 27.99 -5.09 3.48
N TYR A 251 26.94 -5.81 3.92
CA TYR A 251 27.05 -6.90 4.92
C TYR A 251 27.82 -8.14 4.46
N ALA A 252 28.15 -8.25 3.17
CA ALA A 252 29.04 -9.27 2.63
C ALA A 252 30.51 -8.81 2.60
N ASN A 253 30.77 -7.50 2.75
CA ASN A 253 32.09 -6.91 2.60
C ASN A 253 32.77 -6.73 3.97
N PRO A 254 33.97 -7.30 4.22
CA PRO A 254 34.72 -7.09 5.46
C PRO A 254 35.02 -5.62 5.77
N GLU A 255 35.15 -4.78 4.74
CA GLU A 255 35.38 -3.33 4.85
C GLU A 255 34.09 -2.52 4.62
N GLY A 256 32.93 -3.18 4.69
CA GLY A 256 31.63 -2.56 4.39
C GLY A 256 31.16 -1.53 5.42
N LEU A 257 31.64 -1.59 6.67
CA LEU A 257 31.09 -0.80 7.78
C LEU A 257 31.15 0.72 7.54
N GLU A 258 32.27 1.26 7.05
CA GLU A 258 32.39 2.69 6.80
C GLU A 258 31.51 3.17 5.63
N ARG A 259 31.26 2.31 4.63
CA ARG A 259 30.24 2.57 3.59
C ARG A 259 28.83 2.60 4.18
N GLN A 260 28.50 1.67 5.09
CA GLN A 260 27.19 1.64 5.75
C GLN A 260 26.95 2.90 6.60
N LYS A 261 27.96 3.37 7.34
CA LYS A 261 27.91 4.64 8.08
C LYS A 261 27.76 5.85 7.16
N MET A 262 28.52 5.93 6.08
CA MET A 262 28.40 7.03 5.10
C MET A 262 26.98 7.08 4.50
N ILE A 263 26.39 5.93 4.14
CA ILE A 263 25.01 5.86 3.66
C ILE A 263 24.01 6.29 4.75
N LYS A 264 24.19 5.85 6.01
CA LYS A 264 23.38 6.30 7.15
C LYS A 264 23.40 7.83 7.26
N ASN A 265 24.57 8.46 7.21
CA ASN A 265 24.68 9.92 7.31
C ASN A 265 23.94 10.62 6.16
N VAL A 266 24.06 10.12 4.92
CA VAL A 266 23.27 10.62 3.77
C VAL A 266 21.76 10.53 4.04
N MET A 267 21.27 9.39 4.52
CA MET A 267 19.85 9.21 4.87
C MET A 267 19.40 10.19 5.98
N GLU A 268 20.22 10.39 7.01
CA GLU A 268 19.92 11.33 8.09
C GLU A 268 19.89 12.78 7.59
N HIS A 269 20.77 13.17 6.66
CA HIS A 269 20.72 14.48 6.01
C HIS A 269 19.46 14.70 5.16
N ILE A 270 18.98 13.66 4.48
CA ILE A 270 17.71 13.68 3.74
C ILE A 270 16.52 13.86 4.71
N ILE A 271 16.46 13.06 5.79
CA ILE A 271 15.38 13.15 6.81
C ILE A 271 15.34 14.52 7.47
N ASN A 272 16.50 15.05 7.90
CA ASN A 272 16.58 16.35 8.57
C ASN A 272 16.38 17.54 7.62
N GLN A 273 16.35 17.30 6.30
CA GLN A 273 16.40 18.34 5.26
C GLN A 273 17.60 19.28 5.53
N THR A 274 18.77 18.67 5.68
CA THR A 274 20.07 19.34 5.83
C THR A 274 21.07 18.90 4.76
N ILE A 275 20.70 17.93 3.91
CA ILE A 275 21.41 17.63 2.66
C ILE A 275 21.50 18.90 1.80
N PRO A 276 22.67 19.25 1.25
CA PRO A 276 22.80 20.40 0.37
C PRO A 276 22.02 20.19 -0.94
N GLU A 277 21.17 21.15 -1.32
CA GLU A 277 20.28 21.05 -2.49
C GLU A 277 21.05 20.71 -3.78
N VAL A 278 22.25 21.28 -3.92
CA VAL A 278 23.13 21.13 -5.09
C VAL A 278 23.66 19.70 -5.29
N VAL A 279 23.52 18.79 -4.31
CA VAL A 279 23.99 17.41 -4.39
C VAL A 279 22.93 16.46 -4.98
N ILE A 280 21.66 16.86 -4.95
CA ILE A 280 20.55 16.04 -5.42
C ILE A 280 20.66 15.88 -6.95
N ASP A 281 20.84 14.64 -7.39
CA ASP A 281 21.00 14.22 -8.79
C ASP A 281 22.09 14.96 -9.59
N ASN A 282 23.19 15.34 -8.91
CA ASN A 282 24.28 16.12 -9.51
C ASN A 282 25.64 15.39 -9.48
N PRO A 283 26.25 15.08 -10.63
CA PRO A 283 27.60 14.50 -10.72
C PRO A 283 28.74 15.54 -10.72
N GLU A 284 28.47 16.84 -10.77
CA GLU A 284 29.49 17.90 -10.94
C GLU A 284 30.03 18.46 -9.60
N VAL A 285 29.70 17.81 -8.49
CA VAL A 285 30.05 18.21 -7.12
C VAL A 285 30.57 17.03 -6.32
N ASP A 286 31.33 17.30 -5.27
CA ASP A 286 31.73 16.34 -4.25
C ASP A 286 31.17 16.78 -2.89
N TRP A 287 30.67 15.83 -2.10
CA TRP A 287 30.05 16.07 -0.80
C TRP A 287 30.66 15.18 0.27
N ASP A 288 31.05 15.76 1.40
CA ASP A 288 31.37 15.02 2.63
C ASP A 288 30.13 15.02 3.55
N PRO A 289 29.44 13.87 3.75
CA PRO A 289 28.26 13.76 4.61
C PRO A 289 28.56 13.74 6.12
N GLU A 290 29.82 13.83 6.55
CA GLU A 290 30.17 13.96 7.97
C GLU A 290 30.37 15.42 8.37
N SER A 291 31.14 16.19 7.58
CA SER A 291 31.23 17.65 7.78
C SER A 291 30.06 18.43 7.16
N ASN A 292 29.24 17.77 6.34
CA ASN A 292 28.19 18.33 5.50
C ASN A 292 28.67 19.47 4.57
N THR A 293 29.86 19.32 3.98
CA THR A 293 30.46 20.34 3.10
C THR A 293 30.52 19.89 1.64
N VAL A 294 30.34 20.85 0.71
CA VAL A 294 30.32 20.59 -0.73
C VAL A 294 31.44 21.36 -1.44
N THR A 295 32.14 20.68 -2.33
CA THR A 295 33.10 21.28 -3.27
C THR A 295 32.70 21.01 -4.71
N ASN A 296 33.18 21.82 -5.66
CA ASN A 296 33.21 21.41 -7.06
C ASN A 296 34.32 20.36 -7.30
N LEU A 297 34.39 19.81 -8.51
CA LEU A 297 35.43 18.83 -8.89
C LEU A 297 36.87 19.38 -8.87
N ASN A 298 37.07 20.70 -8.71
CA ASN A 298 38.38 21.33 -8.51
C ASN A 298 38.76 21.49 -7.02
N ASN A 299 37.97 20.93 -6.10
CA ASN A 299 38.07 21.08 -4.64
C ASN A 299 37.85 22.52 -4.13
N GLU A 300 37.16 23.37 -4.90
CA GLU A 300 36.74 24.70 -4.43
C GLU A 300 35.41 24.59 -3.69
N LYS A 301 35.30 25.15 -2.48
CA LYS A 301 34.03 25.14 -1.73
C LYS A 301 32.94 25.90 -2.49
N ILE A 302 31.78 25.26 -2.64
CA ILE A 302 30.58 25.87 -3.23
C ILE A 302 29.46 26.01 -2.18
N SER A 303 28.24 26.31 -2.63
CA SER A 303 27.07 26.42 -1.75
C SER A 303 26.78 25.08 -1.07
N ASP A 304 26.77 25.08 0.26
CA ASP A 304 26.30 24.02 1.14
C ASP A 304 24.89 24.32 1.69
N ALA A 305 24.13 25.18 1.01
CA ALA A 305 22.74 25.48 1.36
C ALA A 305 21.87 24.22 1.30
N ALA A 306 21.22 23.91 2.42
CA ALA A 306 20.34 22.77 2.55
C ALA A 306 19.14 22.85 1.59
N GLU A 307 18.68 21.68 1.13
CA GLU A 307 17.34 21.52 0.58
C GLU A 307 16.32 22.18 1.54
N PRO A 308 15.37 22.98 1.04
CA PRO A 308 14.20 23.38 1.84
C PRO A 308 13.44 22.15 2.35
N ASN A 309 12.39 22.34 3.15
CA ASN A 309 11.55 21.23 3.65
C ASN A 309 10.65 20.57 2.56
N THR A 310 11.11 20.52 1.31
CA THR A 310 10.42 20.05 0.11
C THR A 310 9.84 18.64 0.29
N ARG A 311 10.60 17.72 0.92
CA ARG A 311 10.14 16.36 1.26
C ARG A 311 8.83 16.38 2.06
N TYR A 312 8.75 17.27 3.04
CA TYR A 312 7.57 17.39 3.91
C TYR A 312 6.48 18.27 3.30
N GLU A 313 6.82 19.17 2.38
CA GLU A 313 5.85 19.90 1.57
C GLU A 313 5.07 18.96 0.65
N HIS A 314 5.71 17.99 -0.01
CA HIS A 314 5.03 16.96 -0.81
C HIS A 314 4.04 16.13 0.03
N LEU A 315 4.46 15.62 1.19
CA LEU A 315 3.56 14.90 2.10
C LEU A 315 2.39 15.76 2.58
N LEU A 316 2.65 17.02 2.95
CA LEU A 316 1.62 17.96 3.37
C LEU A 316 0.63 18.27 2.23
N ASN A 317 1.10 18.37 0.99
CA ASN A 317 0.27 18.58 -0.20
C ASN A 317 -0.64 17.38 -0.47
N ILE A 318 -0.15 16.14 -0.32
CA ILE A 318 -0.96 14.92 -0.38
C ILE A 318 -2.03 14.93 0.72
N PHE A 319 -1.67 15.21 1.97
CA PHE A 319 -2.63 15.31 3.08
C PHE A 319 -3.70 16.39 2.81
N GLN A 320 -3.31 17.58 2.34
CA GLN A 320 -4.24 18.65 1.97
C GLN A 320 -5.12 18.28 0.76
N ALA A 321 -4.66 17.43 -0.15
CA ALA A 321 -5.48 16.92 -1.24
C ALA A 321 -6.49 15.88 -0.73
N GLN A 322 -6.06 14.91 0.07
CA GLN A 322 -6.93 13.87 0.64
C GLN A 322 -8.02 14.45 1.55
N THR A 323 -7.70 15.47 2.35
CA THR A 323 -8.68 16.13 3.25
C THR A 323 -9.79 16.88 2.50
N LYS A 324 -9.59 17.24 1.22
CA LYS A 324 -10.68 17.79 0.37
C LYS A 324 -11.76 16.75 0.05
N ALA A 325 -11.46 15.45 0.16
CA ALA A 325 -12.45 14.38 -0.01
C ALA A 325 -13.26 14.09 1.27
N ASP A 326 -12.76 14.47 2.46
CA ASP A 326 -13.41 14.19 3.75
C ASP A 326 -14.87 14.70 3.84
N PRO A 327 -15.24 15.90 3.34
CA PRO A 327 -16.63 16.38 3.37
C PRO A 327 -17.64 15.58 2.51
N TYR A 328 -17.16 14.63 1.71
CA TYR A 328 -17.96 13.84 0.76
C TYR A 328 -18.12 12.37 1.17
N SER A 329 -17.64 12.01 2.36
CA SER A 329 -17.79 10.67 2.96
C SER A 329 -18.50 10.73 4.31
N ASN A 330 -19.17 9.63 4.67
CA ASN A 330 -19.66 9.40 6.04
C ASN A 330 -18.50 9.01 7.00
N LEU A 331 -17.32 8.69 6.47
CA LEU A 331 -16.09 8.45 7.21
C LEU A 331 -15.30 9.76 7.35
N ALA A 332 -15.02 10.14 8.59
CA ALA A 332 -14.60 11.51 8.93
C ALA A 332 -13.22 11.90 8.40
N THR A 333 -12.34 10.93 8.17
CA THR A 333 -10.94 11.14 7.76
C THR A 333 -10.51 10.19 6.65
N TYR A 334 -9.39 10.50 5.99
CA TYR A 334 -8.69 9.58 5.11
C TYR A 334 -8.20 8.31 5.83
N ILE A 335 -7.84 8.42 7.11
CA ILE A 335 -7.46 7.30 7.97
C ILE A 335 -8.65 6.33 8.06
N ASP A 336 -9.85 6.85 8.36
CA ASP A 336 -11.08 6.05 8.40
C ASP A 336 -11.33 5.34 7.06
N ARG A 337 -11.23 6.04 5.92
CA ARG A 337 -11.41 5.42 4.60
C ARG A 337 -10.39 4.32 4.32
N LYS A 338 -9.10 4.58 4.61
CA LYS A 338 -8.02 3.59 4.44
C LYS A 338 -8.25 2.33 5.26
N PHE A 339 -8.63 2.46 6.54
CA PHE A 339 -8.84 1.28 7.39
C PHE A 339 -10.20 0.61 7.16
N GLN A 340 -11.28 1.38 6.99
CA GLN A 340 -12.65 0.85 6.93
C GLN A 340 -13.12 0.44 5.53
N GLU A 341 -12.64 1.09 4.46
CA GLU A 341 -13.03 0.81 3.07
C GLU A 341 -11.94 0.10 2.26
N THR A 342 -10.65 0.44 2.46
CA THR A 342 -9.54 -0.16 1.69
C THR A 342 -8.96 -1.40 2.33
N ARG A 343 -8.60 -1.34 3.63
CA ARG A 343 -8.03 -2.49 4.36
C ARG A 343 -9.10 -3.44 4.84
N GLU A 344 -10.25 -2.90 5.23
CA GLU A 344 -11.36 -3.62 5.87
C GLU A 344 -10.94 -4.30 7.18
N ILE A 345 -10.05 -3.63 7.92
CA ILE A 345 -9.57 -3.99 9.26
C ILE A 345 -9.65 -2.70 10.11
N PRO A 346 -10.34 -2.69 11.27
CA PRO A 346 -10.33 -1.55 12.17
C PRO A 346 -8.91 -1.12 12.54
N GLU A 347 -8.64 0.19 12.52
CA GLU A 347 -7.29 0.75 12.72
C GLU A 347 -6.59 0.22 13.98
N GLN A 348 -7.33 0.12 15.09
CA GLN A 348 -6.80 -0.41 16.34
C GLN A 348 -6.36 -1.88 16.22
N GLN A 349 -7.15 -2.74 15.57
CA GLN A 349 -6.81 -4.15 15.37
C GLN A 349 -5.58 -4.31 14.46
N PHE A 350 -5.43 -3.41 13.49
CA PHE A 350 -4.24 -3.35 12.65
C PHE A 350 -2.99 -2.93 13.45
N GLU A 351 -3.11 -1.91 14.31
CA GLU A 351 -2.02 -1.48 15.19
C GLU A 351 -1.65 -2.58 16.20
N GLU A 352 -2.61 -3.34 16.71
CA GLU A 352 -2.39 -4.50 17.59
C GLU A 352 -1.53 -5.58 16.90
N LEU A 353 -1.84 -5.97 15.65
CA LEU A 353 -1.00 -6.91 14.88
C LEU A 353 0.44 -6.42 14.69
N LEU A 354 0.64 -5.12 14.47
CA LEU A 354 1.97 -4.53 14.24
C LEU A 354 2.77 -4.45 15.54
N THR A 355 2.12 -4.02 16.63
CA THR A 355 2.73 -3.88 17.96
C THR A 355 3.01 -5.23 18.62
N GLU A 356 2.26 -6.29 18.32
CA GLU A 356 2.57 -7.67 18.71
C GLU A 356 3.94 -8.14 18.17
N ILE A 357 4.22 -7.91 16.87
CA ILE A 357 5.51 -8.23 16.26
C ILE A 357 6.63 -7.41 16.91
N LEU A 358 6.42 -6.10 17.04
CA LEU A 358 7.40 -5.17 17.61
C LEU A 358 7.70 -5.44 19.09
N SER A 359 6.73 -5.96 19.84
CA SER A 359 6.88 -6.29 21.27
C SER A 359 7.33 -7.73 21.53
N ALA A 360 7.50 -8.54 20.48
CA ALA A 360 7.82 -9.95 20.63
C ALA A 360 9.22 -10.15 21.26
N ASN A 361 9.28 -10.84 22.41
CA ASN A 361 10.53 -11.08 23.16
C ASN A 361 11.66 -11.69 22.30
N VAL A 362 11.29 -12.48 21.27
CA VAL A 362 12.23 -13.09 20.33
C VAL A 362 13.07 -12.07 19.57
N ALA A 363 12.62 -10.83 19.39
CA ALA A 363 13.39 -9.78 18.70
C ALA A 363 14.77 -9.54 19.35
N LYS A 364 14.85 -9.56 20.68
CA LYS A 364 16.12 -9.43 21.43
C LYS A 364 17.05 -10.63 21.18
N ASP A 365 16.47 -11.81 21.05
CA ASP A 365 17.22 -13.03 20.75
C ASP A 365 17.74 -13.04 19.30
N VAL A 366 16.94 -12.57 18.34
CA VAL A 366 17.35 -12.38 16.94
C VAL A 366 18.45 -11.34 16.84
N ALA A 367 18.30 -10.17 17.48
CA ALA A 367 19.34 -9.14 17.56
C ALA A 367 20.65 -9.68 18.17
N GLY A 368 20.56 -10.53 19.21
CA GLY A 368 21.71 -11.24 19.77
C GLY A 368 22.41 -12.18 18.77
N LEU A 369 21.68 -12.86 17.89
CA LEU A 369 22.25 -13.64 16.79
C LEU A 369 22.90 -12.76 15.72
N ILE A 370 22.29 -11.62 15.36
CA ILE A 370 22.85 -10.65 14.42
C ILE A 370 24.19 -10.11 14.97
N LYS A 371 24.21 -9.65 16.22
CA LYS A 371 25.40 -9.18 16.93
C LYS A 371 26.51 -10.24 16.94
N LYS A 372 26.19 -11.49 17.29
CA LYS A 372 27.13 -12.64 17.26
C LYS A 372 27.70 -12.90 15.86
N ARG A 373 26.92 -12.68 14.80
CA ARG A 373 27.35 -12.86 13.39
C ARG A 373 28.17 -11.70 12.84
N LEU A 374 27.85 -10.47 13.24
CA LEU A 374 28.57 -9.26 12.81
C LEU A 374 29.90 -9.09 13.55
N GLY A 375 30.03 -9.63 14.78
CA GLY A 375 31.25 -9.53 15.57
C GLY A 375 31.52 -8.13 16.14
N ARG A 376 30.54 -7.23 16.07
CA ARG A 376 30.55 -5.86 16.58
C ARG A 376 29.24 -5.55 17.32
N GLU A 377 29.20 -4.43 18.05
CA GLU A 377 27.94 -3.86 18.51
C GLU A 377 27.02 -3.51 17.34
N LEU A 378 25.71 -3.45 17.61
CA LEU A 378 24.72 -3.13 16.60
C LEU A 378 24.68 -1.62 16.34
N GLU A 379 24.42 -1.28 15.09
CA GLU A 379 24.23 0.07 14.58
C GLU A 379 22.75 0.27 14.20
N PRO A 380 22.24 1.51 14.05
CA PRO A 380 20.82 1.75 13.77
C PRO A 380 20.35 1.09 12.47
N PHE A 381 21.25 1.04 11.49
CA PHE A 381 20.98 0.40 10.20
C PHE A 381 20.98 -1.14 10.28
N ASP A 382 21.32 -1.78 11.40
CA ASP A 382 21.20 -3.25 11.52
C ASP A 382 19.76 -3.75 11.65
N VAL A 383 18.78 -2.83 11.77
CA VAL A 383 17.38 -3.12 11.43
C VAL A 383 17.24 -3.67 9.99
N TRP A 384 18.18 -3.33 9.10
CA TRP A 384 18.24 -3.80 7.72
C TRP A 384 19.08 -5.06 7.50
N TYR A 385 19.58 -5.71 8.56
CA TYR A 385 20.42 -6.91 8.43
C TYR A 385 19.76 -8.02 7.60
N ASN A 386 20.38 -8.36 6.47
CA ASN A 386 19.91 -9.37 5.51
C ASN A 386 20.65 -10.71 5.61
N GLY A 387 21.50 -10.91 6.63
CA GLY A 387 22.35 -12.11 6.71
C GLY A 387 21.64 -13.39 7.14
N PHE A 388 20.32 -13.35 7.37
CA PHE A 388 19.46 -14.52 7.49
C PHE A 388 18.92 -15.01 6.15
N LYS A 389 18.94 -14.19 5.08
CA LYS A 389 18.75 -14.70 3.72
C LYS A 389 19.71 -15.86 3.46
N PRO A 390 19.31 -16.89 2.68
CA PRO A 390 20.21 -17.95 2.27
C PRO A 390 21.42 -17.36 1.52
N ARG A 391 22.53 -17.12 2.23
CA ARG A 391 23.80 -16.71 1.63
C ARG A 391 24.22 -17.84 0.70
N GLY A 392 24.09 -17.58 -0.59
CA GLY A 392 23.99 -18.63 -1.60
C GLY A 392 25.22 -19.53 -1.67
N ALA A 393 25.01 -20.76 -2.12
CA ALA A 393 26.10 -21.54 -2.73
C ALA A 393 26.49 -21.01 -4.14
N TYR A 394 25.95 -19.85 -4.53
CA TYR A 394 26.07 -19.21 -5.82
C TYR A 394 26.37 -17.73 -5.58
N ASP A 395 27.41 -17.24 -6.24
CA ASP A 395 27.77 -15.82 -6.29
C ASP A 395 26.75 -15.04 -7.13
N GLU A 396 26.52 -13.76 -6.83
CA GLU A 396 25.60 -12.92 -7.60
C GLU A 396 26.01 -12.81 -9.08
N GLN A 397 27.32 -12.81 -9.38
CA GLN A 397 27.82 -12.83 -10.76
C GLN A 397 27.46 -14.13 -11.50
N ILE A 398 27.46 -15.27 -10.78
CA ILE A 398 27.04 -16.56 -11.33
C ILE A 398 25.52 -16.57 -11.59
N LEU A 399 24.74 -15.97 -10.69
CA LEU A 399 23.30 -15.83 -10.88
C LEU A 399 22.97 -14.89 -12.05
N ASP A 400 23.67 -13.77 -12.17
CA ASP A 400 23.64 -12.86 -13.33
C ASP A 400 23.94 -13.59 -14.64
N GLU A 401 24.97 -14.43 -14.68
CA GLU A 401 25.29 -15.24 -15.85
C GLU A 401 24.19 -16.25 -16.19
N ILE A 402 23.62 -16.93 -15.20
CA ILE A 402 22.55 -17.94 -15.39
C ILE A 402 21.28 -17.27 -15.91
N VAL A 403 20.89 -16.16 -15.30
CA VAL A 403 19.69 -15.39 -15.62
C VAL A 403 19.85 -14.73 -16.99
N GLY A 404 20.95 -14.03 -17.25
CA GLY A 404 21.19 -13.34 -18.53
C GLY A 404 21.27 -14.30 -19.72
N LYS A 405 21.83 -15.51 -19.54
CA LYS A 405 21.81 -16.56 -20.58
C LYS A 405 20.41 -17.13 -20.84
N ARG A 406 19.51 -17.10 -19.86
CA ARG A 406 18.13 -17.62 -19.99
C ARG A 406 17.16 -16.56 -20.53
N TYR A 407 17.30 -15.32 -20.05
CA TYR A 407 16.45 -14.18 -20.38
C TYR A 407 17.31 -13.00 -20.90
N PRO A 408 17.84 -13.09 -22.13
CA PRO A 408 18.58 -12.00 -22.76
C PRO A 408 17.70 -10.77 -23.11
N ASN A 409 16.37 -10.93 -23.12
CA ASN A 409 15.40 -9.88 -23.43
C ASN A 409 14.02 -10.22 -22.80
N VAL A 410 13.07 -9.29 -22.96
CA VAL A 410 11.69 -9.39 -22.48
C VAL A 410 10.95 -10.58 -23.10
N GLU A 411 11.11 -10.81 -24.41
CA GLU A 411 10.42 -11.86 -25.16
C GLU A 411 10.83 -13.26 -24.71
N ASN A 412 12.07 -13.43 -24.24
CA ASN A 412 12.57 -14.68 -23.66
C ASN A 412 11.95 -14.96 -22.30
N PHE A 413 11.79 -13.95 -21.43
CA PHE A 413 11.10 -14.12 -20.15
C PHE A 413 9.60 -14.39 -20.34
N GLN A 414 8.93 -13.62 -21.20
CA GLN A 414 7.52 -13.81 -21.61
C GLN A 414 7.22 -15.25 -22.05
N LYS A 415 8.10 -15.85 -22.87
CA LYS A 415 7.93 -17.22 -23.39
C LYS A 415 8.11 -18.29 -22.32
N ASP A 416 8.85 -18.01 -21.24
CA ASP A 416 9.14 -18.97 -20.18
C ASP A 416 8.11 -18.94 -19.04
N ILE A 417 7.22 -17.93 -18.96
CA ILE A 417 6.15 -17.86 -17.95
C ILE A 417 5.37 -19.18 -17.83
N PRO A 418 4.88 -19.83 -18.91
CA PRO A 418 4.19 -21.13 -18.79
C PRO A 418 5.07 -22.28 -18.28
N TYR A 419 6.40 -22.19 -18.33
CA TYR A 419 7.31 -23.15 -17.72
C TYR A 419 7.53 -22.85 -16.24
N ILE A 420 7.79 -21.58 -15.89
CA ILE A 420 7.88 -21.08 -14.51
C ILE A 420 6.64 -21.50 -13.71
N LEU A 421 5.44 -21.26 -14.24
CA LEU A 421 4.18 -21.60 -13.57
C LEU A 421 3.98 -23.12 -13.37
N ARG A 422 4.40 -23.95 -14.33
CA ARG A 422 4.37 -25.41 -14.14
C ARG A 422 5.30 -25.87 -13.00
N ASN A 423 6.45 -25.21 -12.83
CA ASN A 423 7.36 -25.48 -11.71
C ASN A 423 6.82 -25.00 -10.36
N LEU A 424 5.89 -24.03 -10.34
CA LEU A 424 5.10 -23.63 -9.17
C LEU A 424 3.88 -24.53 -8.92
N GLY A 425 3.69 -25.57 -9.74
CA GLY A 425 2.66 -26.59 -9.54
C GLY A 425 1.34 -26.35 -10.29
N PHE A 426 1.21 -25.28 -11.07
CA PHE A 426 0.04 -25.08 -11.93
C PHE A 426 -0.06 -26.15 -13.03
N THR A 427 -1.29 -26.53 -13.40
CA THR A 427 -1.52 -27.47 -14.51
C THR A 427 -1.02 -26.89 -15.84
N PRO A 428 -0.65 -27.72 -16.84
CA PRO A 428 -0.22 -27.22 -18.15
C PRO A 428 -1.25 -26.30 -18.82
N GLU A 429 -2.54 -26.60 -18.65
CA GLU A 429 -3.66 -25.81 -19.16
C GLU A 429 -3.75 -24.45 -18.46
N LYS A 430 -3.63 -24.43 -17.13
CA LYS A 430 -3.65 -23.19 -16.36
C LYS A 430 -2.43 -22.32 -16.63
N ALA A 431 -1.22 -22.91 -16.64
CA ALA A 431 0.02 -22.21 -16.93
C ALA A 431 0.01 -21.57 -18.33
N LYS A 432 -0.59 -22.26 -19.32
CA LYS A 432 -0.81 -21.70 -20.66
C LYS A 432 -1.83 -20.55 -20.65
N PHE A 433 -2.94 -20.69 -19.92
CA PHE A 433 -3.94 -19.63 -19.77
C PHE A 433 -3.34 -18.37 -19.13
N LEU A 434 -2.70 -18.52 -17.97
CA LEU A 434 -2.01 -17.43 -17.25
C LEU A 434 -0.97 -16.75 -18.14
N GLY A 435 -0.09 -17.52 -18.79
CA GLY A 435 0.91 -16.97 -19.72
C GLY A 435 0.33 -16.32 -21.00
N SER A 436 -0.94 -16.55 -21.31
CA SER A 436 -1.66 -15.82 -22.39
C SER A 436 -2.36 -14.54 -21.91
N LYS A 437 -2.43 -14.34 -20.59
CA LYS A 437 -3.07 -13.20 -19.92
C LYS A 437 -2.10 -12.27 -19.20
N ILE A 438 -0.80 -12.52 -19.31
CA ILE A 438 0.28 -11.70 -18.74
C ILE A 438 1.20 -11.27 -19.88
N VAL A 439 1.34 -9.96 -20.05
CA VAL A 439 2.30 -9.32 -20.97
C VAL A 439 3.50 -8.86 -20.15
N VAL A 440 4.72 -9.09 -20.64
CA VAL A 440 5.95 -8.55 -20.02
C VAL A 440 6.36 -7.28 -20.77
N ASP A 441 6.54 -6.20 -20.02
CA ASP A 441 6.90 -4.87 -20.53
C ASP A 441 8.31 -4.45 -20.05
N PRO A 442 9.07 -3.69 -20.86
CA PRO A 442 10.36 -3.13 -20.44
C PRO A 442 10.18 -1.90 -19.53
N SER A 443 10.48 -2.02 -18.23
CA SER A 443 10.32 -0.93 -17.26
C SER A 443 11.45 0.11 -17.33
N ARG A 444 11.09 1.40 -17.21
CA ARG A 444 12.05 2.48 -16.87
C ARG A 444 12.50 2.41 -15.41
N GLY A 445 11.55 2.17 -14.51
CA GLY A 445 11.71 2.16 -13.07
C GLY A 445 12.25 0.83 -12.53
N ALA A 446 12.03 0.60 -11.23
CA ALA A 446 12.46 -0.64 -10.57
C ALA A 446 11.74 -1.90 -11.10
N GLY A 447 10.52 -1.73 -11.60
CA GLY A 447 9.58 -2.80 -11.95
C GLY A 447 8.29 -2.65 -11.16
N HIS A 448 7.18 -3.15 -11.71
CA HIS A 448 5.87 -3.24 -11.04
C HIS A 448 4.86 -4.07 -11.83
N ALA A 449 3.87 -4.62 -11.14
CA ALA A 449 2.71 -5.27 -11.73
C ALA A 449 1.55 -4.29 -11.93
N MET A 450 0.84 -4.42 -13.05
CA MET A 450 -0.42 -3.75 -13.32
C MET A 450 -1.47 -4.78 -13.74
N GLY A 451 -2.49 -4.99 -12.93
CA GLY A 451 -3.59 -5.91 -13.24
C GLY A 451 -4.43 -5.47 -14.44
N ALA A 452 -5.28 -6.36 -14.93
CA ALA A 452 -6.42 -5.99 -15.76
C ALA A 452 -7.64 -5.70 -14.88
N ALA A 453 -8.58 -4.89 -15.37
CA ALA A 453 -9.88 -4.62 -14.73
C ALA A 453 -11.08 -5.06 -15.59
N ARG A 454 -10.80 -5.93 -16.58
CA ARG A 454 -11.75 -6.52 -17.54
C ARG A 454 -11.18 -7.81 -18.11
N ARG A 455 -11.99 -8.87 -18.21
CA ARG A 455 -11.51 -10.21 -18.64
C ARG A 455 -11.06 -10.29 -20.10
N GLU A 456 -11.43 -9.35 -20.97
CA GLU A 456 -10.85 -9.27 -22.31
C GLU A 456 -9.34 -8.90 -22.29
N ASP A 457 -8.90 -8.09 -21.33
CA ASP A 457 -7.56 -7.51 -21.30
C ASP A 457 -6.51 -8.42 -20.64
N ASN A 458 -5.24 -8.00 -20.69
CA ASN A 458 -4.12 -8.68 -20.05
C ASN A 458 -3.58 -7.86 -18.88
N ALA A 459 -3.03 -8.56 -17.88
CA ALA A 459 -2.19 -7.96 -16.86
C ALA A 459 -0.78 -7.70 -17.44
N HIS A 460 -0.08 -6.72 -16.92
CA HIS A 460 1.24 -6.29 -17.34
C HIS A 460 2.27 -6.48 -16.23
N LEU A 461 3.39 -7.11 -16.56
CA LEU A 461 4.55 -7.37 -15.72
C LEU A 461 5.68 -6.46 -16.20
N ARG A 462 5.94 -5.36 -15.49
CA ARG A 462 7.03 -4.44 -15.86
C ARG A 462 8.28 -4.81 -15.11
N THR A 463 9.34 -5.13 -15.84
CA THR A 463 10.66 -5.43 -15.26
C THR A 463 11.77 -4.84 -16.12
N ARG A 464 12.92 -4.54 -15.50
CA ARG A 464 14.07 -3.95 -16.17
C ARG A 464 15.02 -5.03 -16.66
N ILE A 465 15.15 -5.14 -17.98
CA ILE A 465 16.09 -6.04 -18.65
C ILE A 465 17.08 -5.19 -19.47
N PRO A 466 18.33 -5.02 -19.02
CA PRO A 466 19.37 -4.35 -19.79
C PRO A 466 19.69 -5.05 -21.12
N GLU A 467 20.31 -4.35 -22.07
CA GLU A 467 20.81 -4.93 -23.33
C GLU A 467 21.79 -6.10 -23.13
N THR A 468 22.44 -6.18 -21.96
CA THR A 468 23.34 -7.27 -21.57
C THR A 468 22.63 -8.51 -21.02
N GLY A 469 21.29 -8.52 -21.05
CA GLY A 469 20.43 -9.56 -20.48
C GLY A 469 19.99 -9.27 -19.04
N MET A 470 18.97 -10.00 -18.59
CA MET A 470 18.38 -9.83 -17.26
C MET A 470 19.40 -10.14 -16.17
N LYS A 471 19.45 -9.29 -15.14
CA LYS A 471 20.27 -9.47 -13.94
C LYS A 471 19.51 -10.21 -12.84
N TYR A 472 20.20 -10.86 -11.91
CA TYR A 472 19.55 -11.64 -10.86
C TYR A 472 18.61 -10.80 -9.99
N LYS A 473 19.01 -9.56 -9.63
CA LYS A 473 18.11 -8.61 -8.94
C LYS A 473 16.84 -8.33 -9.77
N GLY A 474 16.98 -8.08 -11.07
CA GLY A 474 15.85 -7.86 -11.98
C GLY A 474 14.96 -9.09 -12.15
N TYR A 475 15.53 -10.29 -12.11
CA TYR A 475 14.80 -11.57 -12.09
C TYR A 475 14.03 -11.80 -10.80
N ASN A 476 14.64 -11.55 -9.64
CA ASN A 476 13.98 -11.66 -8.34
C ASN A 476 12.76 -10.74 -8.26
N ILE A 477 12.89 -9.50 -8.76
CA ILE A 477 11.77 -8.57 -8.94
C ILE A 477 10.75 -9.13 -9.95
N ALA A 478 11.17 -9.57 -11.14
CA ALA A 478 10.26 -10.12 -12.15
C ALA A 478 9.44 -11.34 -11.66
N VAL A 479 10.00 -12.15 -10.75
CA VAL A 479 9.29 -13.27 -10.09
C VAL A 479 8.29 -12.76 -9.05
N HIS A 480 8.62 -11.70 -8.30
CA HIS A 480 7.70 -11.00 -7.40
C HIS A 480 6.50 -10.42 -8.19
N GLU A 481 6.75 -9.63 -9.24
CA GLU A 481 5.71 -9.07 -10.11
C GLU A 481 4.84 -10.15 -10.77
N LEU A 482 5.45 -11.28 -11.18
CA LEU A 482 4.69 -12.42 -11.71
C LEU A 482 3.70 -12.99 -10.67
N GLY A 483 4.02 -12.95 -9.38
CA GLY A 483 3.12 -13.35 -8.31
C GLY A 483 1.87 -12.47 -8.24
N HIS A 484 2.05 -11.14 -8.29
CA HIS A 484 0.92 -10.20 -8.40
C HIS A 484 0.09 -10.46 -9.67
N ASN A 485 0.72 -10.57 -10.85
CA ASN A 485 -0.04 -10.75 -12.08
C ASN A 485 -0.78 -12.10 -12.15
N VAL A 486 -0.23 -13.17 -11.56
CA VAL A 486 -0.94 -14.45 -11.46
C VAL A 486 -2.12 -14.34 -10.50
N GLU A 487 -1.99 -13.65 -9.37
CA GLU A 487 -3.11 -13.35 -8.47
C GLU A 487 -4.20 -12.59 -9.23
N GLN A 488 -3.86 -11.43 -9.81
CA GLN A 488 -4.78 -10.55 -10.54
C GLN A 488 -5.50 -11.27 -11.69
N VAL A 489 -4.80 -12.10 -12.46
CA VAL A 489 -5.43 -12.88 -13.54
C VAL A 489 -6.38 -13.94 -12.98
N LEU A 490 -6.03 -14.62 -11.88
CA LEU A 490 -6.88 -15.64 -11.26
C LEU A 490 -8.11 -15.04 -10.57
N SER A 491 -7.94 -13.94 -9.84
CA SER A 491 -8.99 -13.28 -9.07
C SER A 491 -9.97 -12.48 -9.94
N LEU A 492 -9.58 -12.10 -11.16
CA LEU A 492 -10.49 -11.55 -12.17
C LEU A 492 -11.13 -12.65 -13.06
N ASN A 493 -10.31 -13.49 -13.71
CA ASN A 493 -10.82 -14.42 -14.72
C ASN A 493 -11.41 -15.69 -14.12
N GLY A 494 -11.11 -16.01 -12.87
CA GLY A 494 -11.67 -17.14 -12.13
C GLY A 494 -12.95 -16.83 -11.35
N MET A 495 -13.39 -15.56 -11.34
CA MET A 495 -14.50 -15.07 -10.52
C MET A 495 -15.85 -15.12 -11.24
N ASP A 496 -16.90 -15.47 -10.51
CA ASP A 496 -18.28 -15.51 -11.02
C ASP A 496 -18.81 -14.09 -11.34
N TYR A 497 -18.55 -13.13 -10.43
CA TYR A 497 -18.97 -11.73 -10.52
C TYR A 497 -17.73 -10.83 -10.48
N VAL A 498 -17.60 -9.89 -11.42
CA VAL A 498 -16.45 -8.96 -11.49
C VAL A 498 -16.41 -8.01 -10.30
N LEU A 499 -17.57 -7.73 -9.70
CA LEU A 499 -17.65 -6.93 -8.48
C LEU A 499 -16.92 -7.57 -7.29
N LEU A 500 -16.47 -8.84 -7.38
CA LEU A 500 -15.55 -9.49 -6.44
C LEU A 500 -14.14 -9.76 -6.99
N GLU A 501 -13.75 -9.11 -8.08
CA GLU A 501 -12.38 -9.16 -8.60
C GLU A 501 -11.34 -8.81 -7.51
N GLY A 502 -10.15 -9.42 -7.61
CA GLY A 502 -9.09 -9.22 -6.64
C GLY A 502 -9.18 -10.07 -5.38
N VAL A 503 -8.31 -9.74 -4.43
CA VAL A 503 -8.22 -10.29 -3.07
C VAL A 503 -8.58 -9.16 -2.07
N PRO A 504 -8.70 -9.41 -0.75
CA PRO A 504 -9.30 -8.45 0.19
C PRO A 504 -8.69 -7.04 0.16
N ASN A 505 -7.36 -6.93 0.11
CA ASN A 505 -6.63 -5.67 0.01
C ASN A 505 -5.19 -5.92 -0.49
N THR A 506 -4.42 -4.85 -0.70
CA THR A 506 -3.04 -4.90 -1.23
C THR A 506 -2.10 -5.83 -0.46
N ALA A 507 -2.26 -5.98 0.86
CA ALA A 507 -1.41 -6.87 1.65
C ALA A 507 -1.54 -8.36 1.25
N PHE A 508 -2.69 -8.79 0.71
CA PHE A 508 -2.85 -10.14 0.16
C PHE A 508 -2.15 -10.29 -1.20
N THR A 509 -2.24 -9.26 -2.06
CA THR A 509 -1.54 -9.20 -3.36
C THR A 509 -0.01 -9.21 -3.18
N GLU A 510 0.51 -8.47 -2.19
CA GLU A 510 1.89 -8.56 -1.68
C GLU A 510 2.20 -9.97 -1.14
N GLY A 511 1.29 -10.54 -0.34
CA GLY A 511 1.42 -11.88 0.22
C GLY A 511 1.71 -12.96 -0.83
N PHE A 512 1.00 -12.93 -1.96
CA PHE A 512 1.25 -13.85 -3.09
C PHE A 512 2.56 -13.55 -3.84
N ALA A 513 2.96 -12.29 -3.96
CA ALA A 513 4.24 -11.92 -4.57
C ALA A 513 5.44 -12.40 -3.74
N PHE A 514 5.38 -12.31 -2.41
CA PHE A 514 6.41 -12.89 -1.53
C PHE A 514 6.49 -14.42 -1.62
N VAL A 515 5.36 -15.11 -1.77
CA VAL A 515 5.31 -16.58 -2.01
C VAL A 515 6.04 -16.95 -3.31
N PHE A 516 5.92 -16.15 -4.37
CA PHE A 516 6.65 -16.36 -5.63
C PHE A 516 8.13 -16.01 -5.49
N GLN A 517 8.44 -14.82 -4.97
CA GLN A 517 9.80 -14.32 -4.78
C GLN A 517 10.66 -15.26 -3.93
N GLY A 518 10.07 -15.87 -2.88
CA GLY A 518 10.73 -16.88 -2.04
C GLY A 518 11.04 -18.22 -2.72
N ARG A 519 10.75 -18.38 -4.02
CA ARG A 519 11.00 -19.58 -4.84
C ARG A 519 11.91 -19.31 -6.04
N ASP A 520 12.38 -18.08 -6.24
CA ASP A 520 13.16 -17.62 -7.40
C ASP A 520 14.36 -18.53 -7.78
N LEU A 521 15.23 -18.89 -6.84
CA LEU A 521 16.36 -19.80 -7.07
C LEU A 521 15.89 -21.19 -7.52
N SER A 522 14.81 -21.69 -6.93
CA SER A 522 14.26 -23.00 -7.29
C SER A 522 13.67 -23.02 -8.71
N LEU A 523 13.15 -21.88 -9.18
CA LEU A 523 12.68 -21.67 -10.56
C LEU A 523 13.83 -21.58 -11.57
N LEU A 524 15.02 -21.13 -11.14
CA LEU A 524 16.25 -21.28 -11.92
C LEU A 524 16.73 -22.74 -12.00
N GLY A 525 16.12 -23.67 -11.24
CA GLY A 525 16.58 -25.05 -11.09
C GLY A 525 17.71 -25.19 -10.06
N LEU A 526 18.01 -24.12 -9.32
CA LEU A 526 19.02 -24.12 -8.27
C LEU A 526 18.36 -24.57 -6.96
N LYS A 527 18.75 -25.76 -6.51
CA LYS A 527 18.32 -26.31 -5.22
C LYS A 527 19.55 -26.65 -4.39
N LYS A 528 19.52 -26.25 -3.13
CA LYS A 528 20.42 -26.72 -2.08
C LYS A 528 19.56 -27.27 -0.95
N GLU A 529 19.76 -28.53 -0.61
CA GLU A 529 19.24 -29.06 0.65
C GLU A 529 20.08 -28.46 1.78
N ASP A 530 19.42 -27.67 2.62
CA ASP A 530 20.01 -27.11 3.84
C ASP A 530 18.97 -27.26 4.95
N PRO A 531 19.22 -28.12 5.96
CA PRO A 531 18.25 -28.38 7.03
C PRO A 531 17.99 -27.13 7.90
N MET A 532 18.81 -26.08 7.80
CA MET A 532 18.58 -24.81 8.48
C MET A 532 17.84 -23.79 7.60
N ALA A 533 17.59 -24.04 6.31
CA ALA A 533 16.99 -23.05 5.41
C ALA A 533 15.64 -22.51 5.90
N GLU A 534 14.77 -23.38 6.45
CA GLU A 534 13.49 -22.96 7.01
C GLU A 534 13.66 -22.04 8.23
N HIS A 535 14.58 -22.38 9.13
CA HIS A 535 14.89 -21.57 10.30
C HIS A 535 15.52 -20.22 9.91
N MET A 536 16.39 -20.20 8.90
CA MET A 536 16.97 -18.98 8.35
C MET A 536 15.89 -18.09 7.71
N LYS A 537 14.98 -18.67 6.90
CA LYS A 537 13.84 -17.94 6.31
C LYS A 537 12.91 -17.37 7.39
N ALA A 538 12.62 -18.12 8.45
CA ALA A 538 11.80 -17.63 9.56
C ALA A 538 12.44 -16.42 10.28
N LEU A 539 13.77 -16.44 10.48
CA LEU A 539 14.50 -15.30 11.05
C LEU A 539 14.53 -14.09 10.10
N ASP A 540 14.71 -14.32 8.79
CA ASP A 540 14.72 -13.26 7.77
C ASP A 540 13.34 -12.58 7.65
N THR A 541 12.27 -13.37 7.53
CA THR A 541 10.89 -12.84 7.50
C THR A 541 10.54 -12.14 8.81
N PHE A 542 10.89 -12.71 9.97
CA PHE A 542 10.60 -12.05 11.26
C PHE A 542 11.34 -10.70 11.36
N TRP A 543 12.64 -10.66 11.04
CA TRP A 543 13.43 -9.43 11.14
C TRP A 543 12.98 -8.37 10.13
N GLY A 544 12.65 -8.76 8.90
CA GLY A 544 12.07 -7.86 7.89
C GLY A 544 10.65 -7.40 8.22
N THR A 545 9.88 -8.18 8.98
CA THR A 545 8.56 -7.74 9.50
C THR A 545 8.72 -6.78 10.68
N PHE A 546 9.68 -7.03 11.56
CA PHE A 546 10.07 -6.11 12.64
C PHE A 546 10.57 -4.77 12.10
N GLU A 547 11.40 -4.77 11.03
CA GLU A 547 11.79 -3.59 10.25
C GLU A 547 10.55 -2.77 9.83
N ILE A 548 9.70 -3.36 8.99
CA ILE A 548 8.65 -2.60 8.30
C ILE A 548 7.43 -2.29 9.20
N ALA A 549 7.18 -3.08 10.24
CA ALA A 549 6.13 -2.78 11.22
C ALA A 549 6.40 -1.48 11.97
N GLY A 550 7.66 -1.20 12.33
CA GLY A 550 8.04 0.08 12.95
C GLY A 550 7.76 1.27 12.04
N VAL A 551 8.03 1.11 10.74
CA VAL A 551 7.73 2.13 9.71
C VAL A 551 6.22 2.34 9.58
N GLY A 552 5.44 1.26 9.57
CA GLY A 552 3.97 1.33 9.56
C GLY A 552 3.39 2.11 10.73
N ILE A 553 3.92 1.89 11.95
CA ILE A 553 3.53 2.68 13.13
C ILE A 553 3.93 4.16 12.99
N VAL A 554 5.11 4.46 12.44
CA VAL A 554 5.54 5.84 12.16
C VAL A 554 4.58 6.53 11.18
N ASP A 555 4.25 5.89 10.06
CA ASP A 555 3.32 6.41 9.04
C ASP A 555 1.91 6.66 9.63
N MET A 556 1.36 5.68 10.37
CA MET A 556 0.08 5.84 11.08
C MET A 556 0.10 7.02 12.06
N ARG A 557 1.16 7.15 12.88
CA ARG A 557 1.31 8.26 13.85
C ARG A 557 1.48 9.61 13.16
N ILE A 558 2.17 9.69 12.01
CA ILE A 558 2.30 10.93 11.21
C ILE A 558 0.93 11.37 10.66
N TRP A 559 0.14 10.44 10.11
CA TRP A 559 -1.19 10.77 9.60
C TRP A 559 -2.15 11.24 10.69
N ARG A 560 -2.15 10.59 11.86
CA ARG A 560 -2.90 11.05 13.05
C ARG A 560 -2.47 12.47 13.44
N TRP A 561 -1.16 12.73 13.52
CA TRP A 561 -0.63 14.05 13.86
C TRP A 561 -1.04 15.14 12.85
N MET A 562 -1.03 14.85 11.54
CA MET A 562 -1.50 15.81 10.52
C MET A 562 -2.98 16.13 10.66
N TYR A 563 -3.83 15.15 10.99
CA TYR A 563 -5.25 15.37 11.28
C TYR A 563 -5.50 16.20 12.55
N GLU A 564 -4.64 16.06 13.57
CA GLU A 564 -4.65 16.94 14.76
C GLU A 564 -4.12 18.36 14.45
N HIS A 565 -3.23 18.49 13.46
CA HIS A 565 -2.54 19.72 13.09
C HIS A 565 -2.78 20.13 11.62
N PRO A 566 -4.03 20.30 11.14
CA PRO A 566 -4.36 20.44 9.71
C PRO A 566 -3.91 21.76 9.06
N LYS A 567 -3.15 22.58 9.79
CA LYS A 567 -2.55 23.85 9.34
C LYS A 567 -1.03 23.88 9.58
N ALA A 568 -0.42 22.72 9.82
CA ALA A 568 1.02 22.60 10.00
C ALA A 568 1.78 23.15 8.79
N THR A 569 2.96 23.73 9.04
CA THR A 569 3.93 24.04 7.99
C THR A 569 4.82 22.82 7.71
N PRO A 570 5.54 22.77 6.56
CA PRO A 570 6.51 21.71 6.29
C PRO A 570 7.60 21.56 7.38
N GLU A 571 8.01 22.65 8.02
CA GLU A 571 8.94 22.60 9.17
C GLU A 571 8.30 21.92 10.39
N GLN A 572 7.04 22.22 10.71
CA GLN A 572 6.35 21.58 11.83
C GLN A 572 6.13 20.08 11.57
N LEU A 573 5.77 19.72 10.33
CA LEU A 573 5.61 18.32 9.93
C LEU A 573 6.95 17.55 9.96
N LYS A 574 8.06 18.19 9.56
CA LYS A 574 9.41 17.62 9.74
C LYS A 574 9.70 17.29 11.20
N GLN A 575 9.55 18.28 12.09
CA GLN A 575 9.87 18.10 13.51
C GLN A 575 8.98 17.04 14.16
N ALA A 576 7.69 17.00 13.81
CA ALA A 576 6.77 15.95 14.25
C ALA A 576 7.17 14.57 13.74
N THR A 577 7.50 14.44 12.44
CA THR A 577 7.94 13.18 11.82
C THR A 577 9.22 12.64 12.49
N ILE A 578 10.19 13.52 12.73
CA ILE A 578 11.44 13.18 13.44
C ILE A 578 11.14 12.71 14.87
N GLN A 579 10.29 13.43 15.61
CA GLN A 579 9.93 13.03 16.97
C GLN A 579 9.19 11.71 17.02
N ILE A 580 8.21 11.50 16.13
CA ILE A 580 7.45 10.25 16.00
C ILE A 580 8.39 9.07 15.68
N ALA A 581 9.35 9.25 14.77
CA ALA A 581 10.35 8.22 14.47
C ALA A 581 11.19 7.86 15.69
N LYS A 582 11.63 8.85 16.48
CA LYS A 582 12.35 8.63 17.74
C LYS A 582 11.50 7.94 18.79
N ASP A 583 10.24 8.34 18.95
CA ASP A 583 9.33 7.78 19.94
C ASP A 583 9.08 6.29 19.65
N VAL A 584 8.77 5.93 18.39
CA VAL A 584 8.61 4.54 17.94
C VAL A 584 9.93 3.77 18.09
N TRP A 585 11.06 4.39 17.78
CA TRP A 585 12.37 3.77 17.97
C TRP A 585 12.65 3.46 19.45
N ASN A 586 12.41 4.41 20.35
CA ASN A 586 12.65 4.27 21.78
C ASN A 586 11.69 3.25 22.42
N GLU A 587 10.45 3.16 21.92
CA GLU A 587 9.43 2.22 22.36
C GLU A 587 9.78 0.77 22.00
N PHE A 588 10.18 0.49 20.75
CA PHE A 588 10.33 -0.89 20.24
C PHE A 588 11.75 -1.31 19.85
N PHE A 589 12.57 -0.39 19.34
CA PHE A 589 13.88 -0.71 18.74
C PHE A 589 15.04 -0.50 19.73
N ALA A 590 15.03 0.54 20.56
CA ALA A 590 16.05 0.76 21.57
C ALA A 590 16.20 -0.41 22.57
N PRO A 591 15.11 -1.07 23.05
CA PRO A 591 15.22 -2.26 23.91
C PRO A 591 15.78 -3.51 23.22
N VAL A 592 15.94 -3.49 21.89
CA VAL A 592 16.39 -4.62 21.04
C VAL A 592 17.78 -4.38 20.46
N LEU A 593 18.04 -3.16 19.96
CA LEU A 593 19.29 -2.76 19.30
C LEU A 593 20.28 -2.06 20.26
N GLY A 594 19.80 -1.46 21.36
CA GLY A 594 20.64 -0.89 22.41
C GLY A 594 20.99 0.59 22.26
N MET A 595 20.27 1.34 21.41
CA MET A 595 20.50 2.77 21.19
C MET A 595 19.18 3.54 21.01
N GLU A 596 19.13 4.78 21.47
CA GLU A 596 17.93 5.63 21.52
C GLU A 596 17.95 6.72 20.42
N ASP A 597 16.84 7.41 20.22
CA ASP A 597 16.68 8.64 19.42
C ASP A 597 17.06 8.55 17.92
N GLN A 598 16.97 7.36 17.33
CA GLN A 598 17.26 7.16 15.90
C GLN A 598 16.07 7.53 15.02
N ILE A 599 16.37 8.06 13.83
CA ILE A 599 15.37 8.63 12.91
C ILE A 599 15.17 7.82 11.62
N LEU A 600 15.95 6.75 11.41
CA LEU A 600 16.00 6.00 10.14
C LEU A 600 14.65 5.42 9.68
N LEU A 601 13.69 5.20 10.58
CA LEU A 601 12.34 4.75 10.21
C LEU A 601 11.57 5.76 9.34
N SER A 602 11.99 7.03 9.29
CA SER A 602 11.37 8.08 8.45
C SER A 602 12.03 8.28 7.07
N ILE A 603 13.07 7.49 6.71
CA ILE A 603 13.70 7.58 5.38
C ILE A 603 12.79 7.10 4.25
N TYR A 604 11.84 6.21 4.56
CA TYR A 604 11.04 5.48 3.57
C TYR A 604 10.27 6.43 2.66
N SER A 605 10.61 6.42 1.36
CA SER A 605 9.97 7.27 0.36
C SER A 605 8.46 7.12 0.33
N HIS A 606 7.97 5.88 0.52
CA HIS A 606 6.55 5.52 0.61
C HIS A 606 5.73 6.43 1.53
N ILE A 607 6.31 6.96 2.61
CA ILE A 607 5.63 7.87 3.54
C ILE A 607 5.32 9.22 2.85
N ILE A 608 6.12 9.62 1.86
CA ILE A 608 6.09 10.90 1.16
C ILE A 608 5.23 10.86 -0.11
N ASP A 609 5.26 9.76 -0.87
CA ASP A 609 4.59 9.62 -2.17
C ASP A 609 3.36 8.68 -2.15
N VAL A 610 3.37 7.60 -1.36
CA VAL A 610 2.27 6.63 -1.28
C VAL A 610 1.47 6.78 0.03
N ALA A 611 0.52 7.70 0.02
CA ALA A 611 -0.34 8.08 1.14
C ALA A 611 -0.81 6.92 2.06
N LEU A 612 -0.26 6.86 3.28
CA LEU A 612 -0.56 5.88 4.34
C LEU A 612 -0.49 4.43 3.84
N TYR A 613 0.63 4.05 3.24
CA TYR A 613 0.84 2.75 2.59
C TYR A 613 1.75 1.79 3.34
N THR A 614 2.76 2.28 4.06
CA THR A 614 3.77 1.40 4.69
C THR A 614 3.22 0.34 5.68
N PRO A 615 2.06 0.53 6.35
CA PRO A 615 1.45 -0.54 7.15
C PRO A 615 1.13 -1.80 6.33
N ASP A 616 0.79 -1.68 5.04
CA ASP A 616 0.31 -2.80 4.21
C ASP A 616 1.40 -3.85 3.94
N TYR A 617 2.66 -3.44 3.80
CA TYR A 617 3.80 -4.37 3.69
C TYR A 617 3.94 -5.26 4.94
N SER A 618 3.71 -4.69 6.12
CA SER A 618 3.82 -5.40 7.41
C SER A 618 2.77 -6.52 7.49
N LEU A 619 1.54 -6.19 7.11
CA LEU A 619 0.46 -7.16 7.00
C LEU A 619 0.73 -8.19 5.89
N GLY A 620 1.32 -7.77 4.77
CA GLY A 620 1.69 -8.65 3.66
C GLY A 620 2.72 -9.70 4.04
N HIS A 621 3.73 -9.35 4.85
CA HIS A 621 4.64 -10.33 5.44
C HIS A 621 3.91 -11.35 6.33
N ILE A 622 3.03 -10.88 7.23
CA ILE A 622 2.25 -11.74 8.15
C ILE A 622 1.39 -12.74 7.36
N ILE A 623 0.61 -12.24 6.39
CA ILE A 623 -0.23 -13.05 5.49
C ILE A 623 0.62 -14.04 4.70
N SER A 624 1.72 -13.59 4.07
CA SER A 624 2.61 -14.47 3.30
C SER A 624 3.15 -15.62 4.14
N PHE A 625 3.47 -15.36 5.41
CA PHE A 625 4.01 -16.38 6.29
C PHE A 625 2.96 -17.41 6.70
N GLN A 626 1.73 -16.98 7.04
CA GLN A 626 0.61 -17.90 7.30
C GLN A 626 0.30 -18.77 6.06
N ILE A 627 0.23 -18.17 4.86
CA ILE A 627 0.05 -18.91 3.60
C ILE A 627 1.20 -19.90 3.37
N GLU A 628 2.45 -19.50 3.55
CA GLU A 628 3.61 -20.41 3.41
C GLU A 628 3.59 -21.57 4.41
N GLN A 629 3.14 -21.35 5.66
CA GLN A 629 2.94 -22.45 6.62
C GLN A 629 1.86 -23.43 6.14
N TYR A 630 0.73 -22.90 5.65
CA TYR A 630 -0.37 -23.70 5.11
C TYR A 630 0.04 -24.51 3.86
N LEU A 631 0.93 -23.97 3.03
CA LEU A 631 1.36 -24.58 1.77
C LEU A 631 2.42 -25.68 1.89
N LYS A 632 3.00 -25.91 3.07
CA LYS A 632 4.14 -26.85 3.27
C LYS A 632 3.92 -28.26 2.72
N ASP A 633 2.70 -28.78 2.78
CA ASP A 633 2.28 -30.11 2.33
C ASP A 633 1.35 -30.07 1.11
N LYS A 634 1.22 -28.91 0.44
CA LYS A 634 0.23 -28.67 -0.63
C LYS A 634 0.86 -28.18 -1.93
N ASN A 635 0.07 -28.24 -3.00
CA ASN A 635 0.45 -27.72 -4.30
C ASN A 635 0.09 -26.22 -4.40
N LEU A 636 1.11 -25.35 -4.51
CA LEU A 636 0.93 -23.89 -4.59
C LEU A 636 -0.06 -23.49 -5.69
N GLY A 637 0.11 -23.96 -6.93
CA GLY A 637 -0.79 -23.59 -8.03
C GLY A 637 -2.27 -23.94 -7.76
N THR A 638 -2.54 -25.11 -7.19
CA THR A 638 -3.89 -25.59 -6.86
C THR A 638 -4.51 -24.76 -5.75
N GLU A 639 -3.76 -24.48 -4.68
CA GLU A 639 -4.27 -23.69 -3.56
C GLU A 639 -4.42 -22.21 -3.92
N MET A 640 -3.52 -21.64 -4.71
CA MET A 640 -3.65 -20.27 -5.20
C MET A 640 -4.89 -20.10 -6.09
N GLU A 641 -5.17 -21.05 -6.99
CA GLU A 641 -6.43 -21.06 -7.75
C GLU A 641 -7.68 -21.09 -6.86
N ARG A 642 -7.62 -21.78 -5.71
CA ARG A 642 -8.74 -21.85 -4.74
C ARG A 642 -8.87 -20.55 -3.95
N MET A 643 -7.76 -20.01 -3.47
CA MET A 643 -7.69 -18.80 -2.63
C MET A 643 -8.07 -17.53 -3.42
N CYS A 644 -7.55 -17.34 -4.63
CA CYS A 644 -7.92 -16.20 -5.47
C CYS A 644 -9.42 -16.21 -5.86
N LYS A 645 -10.10 -17.36 -5.83
CA LYS A 645 -11.54 -17.51 -6.09
C LYS A 645 -12.45 -17.21 -4.88
N LEU A 646 -11.88 -16.85 -3.75
CA LEU A 646 -12.65 -16.29 -2.62
C LEU A 646 -13.11 -14.85 -2.93
N GLY A 647 -12.31 -14.12 -3.72
CA GLY A 647 -12.58 -12.75 -4.14
C GLY A 647 -12.27 -11.69 -3.08
N SER A 648 -12.57 -10.44 -3.42
CA SER A 648 -12.48 -9.33 -2.47
C SER A 648 -13.62 -9.39 -1.44
N ILE A 649 -13.47 -10.24 -0.42
CA ILE A 649 -14.26 -10.28 0.82
C ILE A 649 -13.45 -9.69 1.99
N THR A 650 -13.96 -9.64 3.21
CA THR A 650 -13.17 -9.14 4.35
C THR A 650 -11.92 -10.00 4.60
N PRO A 651 -10.77 -9.39 5.00
CA PRO A 651 -9.51 -10.10 5.22
C PRO A 651 -9.62 -11.33 6.12
N ASP A 652 -10.37 -11.22 7.22
CA ASP A 652 -10.47 -12.30 8.19
C ASP A 652 -11.37 -13.46 7.68
N ALA A 653 -12.45 -13.14 6.95
CA ALA A 653 -13.27 -14.16 6.27
C ALA A 653 -12.46 -14.88 5.17
N TRP A 654 -11.63 -14.14 4.44
CA TRP A 654 -10.73 -14.71 3.44
C TRP A 654 -9.69 -15.62 4.07
N MET A 655 -9.01 -15.20 5.14
CA MET A 655 -7.99 -16.03 5.82
C MET A 655 -8.60 -17.31 6.42
N ASN A 656 -9.76 -17.22 7.08
CA ASN A 656 -10.45 -18.39 7.59
C ASN A 656 -10.83 -19.38 6.47
N ALA A 657 -11.27 -18.90 5.30
CA ALA A 657 -11.57 -19.76 4.14
C ALA A 657 -10.32 -20.25 3.38
N ALA A 658 -9.23 -19.49 3.41
CA ALA A 658 -7.97 -19.79 2.72
C ALA A 658 -7.10 -20.77 3.51
N VAL A 659 -6.79 -20.46 4.77
CA VAL A 659 -5.81 -21.21 5.59
C VAL A 659 -6.42 -21.88 6.83
N GLY A 660 -7.66 -21.55 7.20
CA GLY A 660 -8.39 -22.18 8.31
C GLY A 660 -8.34 -21.42 9.64
N GLU A 661 -7.75 -20.23 9.66
CA GLU A 661 -7.66 -19.32 10.80
C GLU A 661 -7.68 -17.86 10.33
N GLY A 662 -7.98 -16.91 11.22
CA GLY A 662 -7.87 -15.47 10.95
C GLY A 662 -6.42 -14.98 10.81
N ILE A 663 -6.25 -13.67 10.64
CA ILE A 663 -4.91 -13.06 10.57
C ILE A 663 -4.21 -13.21 11.93
N SER A 664 -2.97 -13.72 11.93
CA SER A 664 -2.21 -13.94 13.17
C SER A 664 -0.70 -13.76 13.01
N THR A 665 -0.10 -13.05 13.97
CA THR A 665 1.36 -12.89 14.14
C THR A 665 2.01 -14.16 14.70
N ALA A 666 1.25 -14.99 15.42
CA ALA A 666 1.76 -16.07 16.25
C ALA A 666 2.56 -17.16 15.47
N PRO A 667 2.19 -17.56 14.24
CA PRO A 667 2.98 -18.51 13.45
C PRO A 667 4.39 -17.99 13.13
N LEU A 668 4.52 -16.69 12.81
CA LEU A 668 5.81 -16.06 12.49
C LEU A 668 6.69 -15.95 13.73
N ILE A 669 6.14 -15.44 14.85
CA ILE A 669 6.85 -15.33 16.14
C ILE A 669 7.33 -16.72 16.61
N SER A 670 6.44 -17.73 16.57
CA SER A 670 6.76 -19.10 16.99
C SER A 670 7.86 -19.75 16.13
N ALA A 671 7.85 -19.50 14.82
CA ALA A 671 8.88 -20.00 13.92
C ALA A 671 10.24 -19.32 14.16
N ALA A 672 10.26 -18.01 14.41
CA ALA A 672 11.47 -17.29 14.79
C ALA A 672 12.04 -17.78 16.13
N GLU A 673 11.19 -18.03 17.13
CA GLU A 673 11.62 -18.60 18.42
C GLU A 673 12.25 -19.98 18.26
N LEU A 674 11.65 -20.85 17.44
CA LEU A 674 12.20 -22.16 17.14
C LEU A 674 13.54 -22.06 16.43
N ALA A 675 13.66 -21.14 15.47
CA ALA A 675 14.91 -20.87 14.75
C ALA A 675 16.01 -20.37 15.70
N VAL A 676 15.72 -19.41 16.57
CA VAL A 676 16.63 -18.96 17.64
C VAL A 676 17.13 -20.13 18.48
N LYS A 677 16.23 -21.01 18.94
CA LYS A 677 16.57 -22.19 19.76
C LYS A 677 17.46 -23.20 19.01
N LYS A 678 17.45 -23.20 17.67
CA LYS A 678 18.27 -24.08 16.80
C LYS A 678 19.63 -23.49 16.42
N LEU A 679 19.78 -22.17 16.46
CA LEU A 679 21.00 -21.45 16.08
C LEU A 679 21.90 -21.01 17.26
N ARG A 680 21.46 -21.24 18.50
CA ARG A 680 22.16 -20.81 19.72
C ARG A 680 23.43 -21.59 20.03
#